data_AF-A0A2U1J7X8-F1
#
_entry.id   AF-A0A2U1J7X8-F1
#
_cell.length_a   1.000
_cell.length_b   1.000
_cell.length_c   1.000
_cell.angle_alpha   90.00
_cell.angle_beta   90.00
_cell.angle_gamma   90.00
#
_symmetry.space_group_name_H-M   'P 1'
#
loop_
_entity.id
_entity.type
_entity.pdbx_description
1 polymer ?
#
loop_
_entity_poly.entity_id
_entity_poly.type
_entity_poly.pdbx_seq_one_letter_code
_entity_poly.pdbx_strand_id
1 'polypeptide(L)'
;MENISSYEILSKIFIYSQNPKVRFLSRHFFEISTLNSVRADFLIYKFGKENAINIQENKFVQYPRLFQNQELVLKLFEKGINPDSETRQNLLLKSIESDWDMVVDYFLNLFKQTTEEKFNQPVENRNEMAGTKKSCKSGKEVIYVVPTIDINFARGKLFRLAVYNKNIKFIRQLLNAHKIAPKIKYYESNIEILKHPKICMGCFDTTKLCDIFEQEGLELLKLFFMNGFINYSAQDFIFPEFCKRGNLKFVKFLAENGADIDKNVNGNIPLKYAIEHKHMDIVNYLIDRGAETKHCKDLEFFLSTQNIDSQIGNSPKKKKMRTSEEYEQSLQQASSNGYYDVVKKLVENGADIHENNEIALKEASENGHLNVVKFLVEKGADIHADEDWALGMASKSGHLDVVKYLVDKGADIQARENFALGIACRNRRFGIVKYLIENGADLQAEGHWNQIFKNKNRHLDIVNYLVERGLYFIERKFFILRVASEEGRLDTVKLLVENGADIHADENDQALVLASRNGYLEVVKYLVENGANVHADNDNALRQASRFGHFEVVKYLVENGADIHADNDDALRYSSQRGHLEVVKYLVENDIHADDDYSLKWASISGHFEVVKYLVENGADVRSSNDYALASASQFGHLDIIKYLVENGANVREADHFPLVSASSNGHLDVVKYLVENGADIHAKNDDALISATRYGHIEIVKCLVENGANVHADNDEALRQASRRGRMEIVKCLVENGADIHAENNQALRWAFKKKKLDILNFLLKQSADVHDNIDRKIQLKVIMIQIQSFKDVSDFVKNC
;
A
#
# COMPACT_ATOMS: atom_id res chain seq x y z
N MET A 1 -45.81 9.56 -15.73
CA MET A 1 -44.76 10.61 -15.77
C MET A 1 -44.02 10.50 -14.47
N GLU A 2 -42.86 9.84 -14.50
CA GLU A 2 -42.05 9.54 -13.31
C GLU A 2 -41.68 10.84 -12.58
N ASN A 3 -41.70 10.80 -11.24
CA ASN A 3 -41.35 11.91 -10.36
C ASN A 3 -39.86 12.26 -10.52
N ILE A 4 -39.53 13.10 -11.51
CA ILE A 4 -38.19 13.66 -11.66
C ILE A 4 -37.90 14.51 -10.42
N SER A 5 -36.82 14.19 -9.71
CA SER A 5 -36.43 14.92 -8.51
C SER A 5 -36.11 16.40 -8.84
N SER A 6 -36.36 17.30 -7.88
CA SER A 6 -36.00 18.73 -8.01
C SER A 6 -34.52 18.91 -8.40
N TYR A 7 -33.65 18.02 -7.92
CA TYR A 7 -32.22 17.99 -8.24
C TYR A 7 -31.94 17.67 -9.71
N GLU A 8 -32.62 16.67 -10.29
CA GLU A 8 -32.48 16.31 -11.70
C GLU A 8 -32.99 17.41 -12.64
N ILE A 9 -34.09 18.08 -12.26
CA ILE A 9 -34.62 19.22 -13.01
C ILE A 9 -33.60 20.35 -13.04
N LEU A 10 -33.06 20.74 -11.87
CA LEU A 10 -32.06 21.81 -11.78
C LEU A 10 -30.77 21.45 -12.52
N SER A 11 -30.32 20.20 -12.44
CA SER A 11 -29.14 19.71 -13.18
C SER A 11 -29.34 19.81 -14.69
N LYS A 12 -30.51 19.36 -15.19
CA LYS A 12 -30.86 19.46 -16.62
C LYS A 12 -30.95 20.92 -17.07
N ILE A 13 -31.57 21.81 -16.29
CA ILE A 13 -31.63 23.24 -16.60
C ILE A 13 -30.22 23.82 -16.69
N PHE A 14 -29.35 23.51 -15.72
CA PHE A 14 -27.97 23.99 -15.74
C PHE A 14 -27.21 23.52 -16.98
N ILE A 15 -27.27 22.22 -17.30
CA ILE A 15 -26.60 21.61 -18.47
C ILE A 15 -27.12 22.20 -19.78
N TYR A 16 -28.44 22.18 -19.98
CA TYR A 16 -29.06 22.62 -21.23
C TYR A 16 -28.99 24.12 -21.46
N SER A 17 -28.81 24.92 -20.41
CA SER A 17 -28.57 26.36 -20.55
C SER A 17 -27.28 26.69 -21.30
N GLN A 18 -26.28 25.79 -21.26
CA GLN A 18 -24.92 26.01 -21.78
C GLN A 18 -24.24 27.29 -21.25
N ASN A 19 -24.78 27.91 -20.20
CA ASN A 19 -24.35 29.18 -19.67
C ASN A 19 -23.87 29.01 -18.22
N PRO A 20 -22.56 29.11 -17.95
CA PRO A 20 -22.03 28.92 -16.60
C PRO A 20 -22.51 29.98 -15.61
N LYS A 21 -23.07 31.11 -16.08
CA LYS A 21 -23.64 32.16 -15.21
C LYS A 21 -24.92 31.72 -14.51
N VAL A 22 -25.59 30.64 -14.95
CA VAL A 22 -26.77 30.07 -14.28
C VAL A 22 -26.49 29.69 -12.83
N ARG A 23 -25.24 29.38 -12.50
CA ARG A 23 -24.80 29.12 -11.11
C ARG A 23 -25.04 30.28 -10.14
N PHE A 24 -25.22 31.51 -10.65
CA PHE A 24 -25.44 32.70 -9.81
C PHE A 24 -26.92 32.99 -9.56
N LEU A 25 -27.84 32.24 -10.17
CA LEU A 25 -29.27 32.47 -10.02
C LEU A 25 -29.81 31.99 -8.67
N SER A 26 -29.22 30.95 -8.08
CA SER A 26 -29.59 30.45 -6.75
C SER A 26 -28.47 29.64 -6.12
N ARG A 27 -28.55 29.44 -4.80
CA ARG A 27 -27.66 28.56 -4.05
C ARG A 27 -27.67 27.11 -4.59
N HIS A 28 -28.84 26.59 -4.93
CA HIS A 28 -28.97 25.24 -5.48
C HIS A 28 -28.25 25.08 -6.83
N PHE A 29 -28.35 26.08 -7.73
CA PHE A 29 -27.58 26.08 -8.98
C PHE A 29 -26.08 26.20 -8.74
N PHE A 30 -25.66 26.97 -7.73
CA PHE A 30 -24.26 27.03 -7.34
C PHE A 30 -23.76 25.65 -6.90
N GLU A 31 -24.45 25.01 -5.95
CA GLU A 31 -24.09 23.70 -5.39
C GLU A 31 -24.00 22.62 -6.48
N ILE A 32 -25.02 22.50 -7.34
CA ILE A 32 -25.03 21.55 -8.46
C ILE A 32 -23.88 21.83 -9.45
N SER A 33 -23.57 23.09 -9.72
CA SER A 33 -22.45 23.46 -10.61
C SER A 33 -21.05 23.11 -10.05
N THR A 34 -20.96 22.75 -8.77
CA THR A 34 -19.68 22.31 -8.17
C THR A 34 -19.37 20.84 -8.44
N LEU A 35 -20.38 20.03 -8.77
CA LEU A 35 -20.24 18.59 -8.94
C LEU A 35 -19.57 18.23 -10.26
N ASN A 36 -18.51 17.41 -10.21
CA ASN A 36 -17.74 17.02 -11.38
C ASN A 36 -18.58 16.24 -12.42
N SER A 37 -19.57 15.45 -12.00
CA SER A 37 -20.48 14.79 -12.94
C SER A 37 -21.29 15.80 -13.77
N VAL A 38 -21.85 16.82 -13.12
CA VAL A 38 -22.65 17.85 -13.79
C VAL A 38 -21.78 18.76 -14.64
N ARG A 39 -20.58 19.11 -14.18
CA ARG A 39 -19.58 19.84 -14.99
C ARG A 39 -19.19 19.05 -16.24
N ALA A 40 -18.97 17.74 -16.12
CA ALA A 40 -18.64 16.90 -17.25
C ALA A 40 -19.80 16.85 -18.27
N ASP A 41 -21.04 16.66 -17.80
CA ASP A 41 -22.22 16.68 -18.67
C ASP A 41 -22.42 18.05 -19.35
N PHE A 42 -22.22 19.14 -18.60
CA PHE A 42 -22.26 20.51 -19.15
C PHE A 42 -21.23 20.71 -20.26
N LEU A 43 -19.97 20.29 -20.04
CA LEU A 43 -18.90 20.42 -21.04
C LEU A 43 -19.18 19.57 -22.28
N ILE A 44 -19.61 18.32 -22.09
CA ILE A 44 -19.99 17.42 -23.19
C ILE A 44 -21.15 17.99 -23.99
N TYR A 45 -22.18 18.52 -23.33
CA TYR A 45 -23.35 19.07 -24.00
C TYR A 45 -23.02 20.35 -24.77
N LYS A 46 -22.16 21.19 -24.20
CA LYS A 46 -21.79 22.49 -24.78
C LYS A 46 -20.80 22.40 -25.95
N PHE A 47 -19.81 21.51 -25.86
CA PHE A 47 -18.71 21.46 -26.83
C PHE A 47 -18.69 20.15 -27.64
N GLY A 48 -19.51 19.17 -27.29
CA GLY A 48 -19.48 17.84 -27.87
C GLY A 48 -18.39 16.94 -27.27
N LYS A 49 -18.53 15.63 -27.44
CA LYS A 49 -17.60 14.64 -26.86
C LYS A 49 -16.16 14.78 -27.37
N GLU A 50 -15.96 15.22 -28.60
CA GLU A 50 -14.63 15.37 -29.21
C GLU A 50 -13.87 16.58 -28.67
N ASN A 51 -14.58 17.66 -28.33
CA ASN A 51 -13.95 18.93 -27.94
C ASN A 51 -14.12 19.27 -26.46
N ALA A 52 -14.85 18.48 -25.67
CA ALA A 52 -15.09 18.74 -24.24
C ALA A 52 -13.81 18.79 -23.40
N ILE A 53 -12.71 18.20 -23.89
CA ILE A 53 -11.37 18.36 -23.36
C ILE A 53 -10.43 18.75 -24.51
N ASN A 54 -9.82 19.93 -24.43
CA ASN A 54 -8.88 20.41 -25.43
C ASN A 54 -7.74 21.15 -24.72
N ILE A 55 -6.51 20.74 -25.03
CA ILE A 55 -5.28 21.35 -24.51
C ILE A 55 -4.39 21.75 -25.67
N GLN A 56 -4.05 23.03 -25.70
CA GLN A 56 -3.07 23.61 -26.60
C GLN A 56 -1.95 24.22 -25.75
N GLU A 57 -0.69 23.97 -26.12
CA GLU A 57 0.48 24.49 -25.42
C GLU A 57 0.46 24.25 -23.89
N ASN A 58 0.06 23.04 -23.46
CA ASN A 58 -0.09 22.64 -22.04
C ASN A 58 -1.14 23.45 -21.24
N LYS A 59 -2.06 24.17 -21.90
CA LYS A 59 -3.16 24.91 -21.26
C LYS A 59 -4.51 24.44 -21.76
N PHE A 60 -5.46 24.28 -20.84
CA PHE A 60 -6.85 24.00 -21.17
C PHE A 60 -7.45 25.21 -21.88
N VAL A 61 -7.95 24.99 -23.09
CA VAL A 61 -8.57 26.04 -23.91
C VAL A 61 -9.92 26.44 -23.29
N GLN A 62 -10.70 25.46 -22.88
CA GLN A 62 -12.03 25.66 -22.32
C GLN A 62 -11.95 25.69 -20.79
N TYR A 63 -12.42 26.79 -20.20
CA TYR A 63 -12.57 26.93 -18.75
C TYR A 63 -11.40 26.37 -17.91
N PRO A 64 -10.17 26.88 -18.08
CA PRO A 64 -8.97 26.30 -17.46
C PRO A 64 -9.04 26.20 -15.93
N ARG A 65 -9.82 27.07 -15.28
CA ARG A 65 -10.04 27.02 -13.81
C ARG A 65 -10.84 25.80 -13.34
N LEU A 66 -11.57 25.11 -14.22
CA LEU A 66 -12.29 23.88 -13.86
C LEU A 66 -11.36 22.67 -13.77
N PHE A 67 -10.23 22.71 -14.47
CA PHE A 67 -9.27 21.62 -14.57
C PHE A 67 -8.08 21.83 -13.61
N GLN A 68 -8.38 22.19 -12.36
CA GLN A 68 -7.36 22.33 -11.30
C GLN A 68 -6.94 20.97 -10.73
N ASN A 69 -7.81 19.96 -10.82
CA ASN A 69 -7.55 18.60 -10.35
C ASN A 69 -7.93 17.55 -11.42
N GLN A 70 -7.45 16.31 -11.21
CA GLN A 70 -7.65 15.21 -12.14
C GLN A 70 -9.07 14.62 -12.18
N GLU A 71 -9.88 14.85 -11.14
CA GLU A 71 -11.20 14.22 -10.99
C GLU A 71 -12.15 14.55 -12.13
N LEU A 72 -12.19 15.80 -12.58
CA LEU A 72 -13.03 16.21 -13.70
C LEU A 72 -12.58 15.55 -15.01
N VAL A 73 -11.26 15.41 -15.22
CA VAL A 73 -10.69 14.74 -16.40
C VAL A 73 -11.06 13.26 -16.42
N LEU A 74 -10.93 12.57 -15.28
CA LEU A 74 -11.35 11.16 -15.16
C LEU A 74 -12.85 11.01 -15.39
N LYS A 75 -13.67 11.92 -14.84
CA LYS A 75 -15.12 11.88 -15.05
C LYS A 75 -15.52 12.08 -16.51
N LEU A 76 -14.78 12.90 -17.24
CA LEU A 76 -14.94 13.06 -18.70
C LEU A 76 -14.61 11.75 -19.43
N PHE A 77 -13.55 11.03 -19.05
CA PHE A 77 -13.22 9.72 -19.62
C PHE A 77 -14.25 8.64 -19.29
N GLU A 78 -14.77 8.59 -18.06
CA GLU A 78 -15.88 7.69 -17.69
C GLU A 78 -17.12 7.90 -18.57
N LYS A 79 -17.36 9.13 -19.01
CA LYS A 79 -18.47 9.47 -19.93
C LYS A 79 -18.15 9.20 -21.41
N GLY A 80 -17.04 8.52 -21.69
CA GLY A 80 -16.67 8.04 -23.02
C GLY A 80 -16.05 9.10 -23.92
N ILE A 81 -15.38 10.11 -23.34
CA ILE A 81 -14.59 11.06 -24.14
C ILE A 81 -13.30 10.38 -24.61
N ASN A 82 -13.04 10.49 -25.91
CA ASN A 82 -11.84 9.99 -26.54
C ASN A 82 -11.18 11.11 -27.35
N PRO A 83 -10.29 11.90 -26.72
CA PRO A 83 -9.66 13.02 -27.41
C PRO A 83 -8.73 12.53 -28.51
N ASP A 84 -8.36 13.42 -29.44
CA ASP A 84 -7.41 13.12 -30.49
C ASP A 84 -6.00 12.81 -29.92
N SER A 85 -5.10 12.33 -30.77
CA SER A 85 -3.76 11.89 -30.35
C SER A 85 -2.90 13.03 -29.80
N GLU A 86 -3.05 14.25 -30.30
CA GLU A 86 -2.28 15.42 -29.86
C GLU A 86 -2.77 15.89 -28.49
N THR A 87 -4.09 15.98 -28.32
CA THR A 87 -4.72 16.33 -27.04
C THR A 87 -4.37 15.31 -25.96
N ARG A 88 -4.33 14.00 -26.26
CA ARG A 88 -3.86 12.97 -25.30
C ARG A 88 -2.44 13.22 -24.83
N GLN A 89 -1.52 13.54 -25.74
CA GLN A 89 -0.13 13.77 -25.41
C GLN A 89 0.08 15.05 -24.60
N ASN A 90 -0.61 16.14 -24.96
CA ASN A 90 -0.58 17.39 -24.22
C ASN A 90 -1.20 17.24 -22.82
N LEU A 91 -2.28 16.45 -22.70
CA LEU A 91 -2.90 16.14 -21.41
C LEU A 91 -2.02 15.27 -20.54
N LEU A 92 -1.30 14.30 -21.12
CA LEU A 92 -0.33 13.49 -20.40
C LEU A 92 0.83 14.35 -19.88
N LEU A 93 1.35 15.28 -20.69
CA LEU A 93 2.34 16.28 -20.25
C LEU A 93 1.80 17.12 -19.08
N LYS A 94 0.59 17.68 -19.23
CA LYS A 94 -0.05 18.48 -18.19
C LYS A 94 -0.29 17.69 -16.89
N SER A 95 -0.59 16.40 -17.02
CA SER A 95 -0.80 15.50 -15.89
C SER A 95 0.49 15.29 -15.10
N ILE A 96 1.63 15.16 -15.78
CA ILE A 96 2.94 15.08 -15.12
C ILE A 96 3.32 16.41 -14.45
N GLU A 97 3.03 17.56 -15.09
CA GLU A 97 3.27 18.89 -14.49
C GLU A 97 2.44 19.11 -13.23
N SER A 98 1.21 18.57 -13.18
CA SER A 98 0.23 18.84 -12.13
C SER A 98 0.09 17.70 -11.11
N ASP A 99 0.95 16.68 -11.19
CA ASP A 99 0.96 15.48 -10.33
C ASP A 99 -0.35 14.66 -10.35
N TRP A 100 -0.91 14.46 -11.55
CA TRP A 100 -2.15 13.72 -11.78
C TRP A 100 -1.90 12.26 -12.14
N ASP A 101 -1.70 11.45 -11.11
CA ASP A 101 -1.29 10.06 -11.23
C ASP A 101 -2.33 9.11 -11.82
N MET A 102 -3.61 9.29 -11.49
CA MET A 102 -4.68 8.45 -12.01
C MET A 102 -4.88 8.68 -13.52
N VAL A 103 -4.70 9.92 -13.99
CA VAL A 103 -4.79 10.23 -15.44
C VAL A 103 -3.60 9.65 -16.20
N VAL A 104 -2.39 9.70 -15.63
CA VAL A 104 -1.21 9.04 -16.20
C VAL A 104 -1.41 7.53 -16.28
N ASP A 105 -1.89 6.90 -15.20
CA ASP A 105 -2.16 5.46 -15.17
C ASP A 105 -3.25 5.06 -16.19
N TYR A 106 -4.33 5.84 -16.29
CA TYR A 106 -5.36 5.63 -17.30
C TYR A 106 -4.77 5.58 -18.72
N PHE A 107 -3.92 6.56 -19.08
CA PHE A 107 -3.33 6.59 -20.41
C PHE A 107 -2.30 5.49 -20.67
N LEU A 108 -1.50 5.12 -19.67
CA LEU A 108 -0.55 4.00 -19.79
C LEU A 108 -1.27 2.66 -20.02
N ASN A 109 -2.48 2.50 -19.47
CA ASN A 109 -3.32 1.32 -19.66
C ASN A 109 -4.26 1.41 -20.89
N LEU A 110 -4.26 2.52 -21.63
CA LEU A 110 -5.17 2.72 -22.76
C LEU A 110 -4.54 2.22 -24.07
N PHE A 111 -5.10 1.14 -24.61
CA PHE A 111 -4.72 0.52 -25.88
C PHE A 111 -5.84 0.62 -26.91
N LYS A 112 -5.49 0.64 -28.20
CA LYS A 112 -6.45 0.65 -29.31
C LYS A 112 -6.13 -0.44 -30.33
N GLN A 113 -7.18 -0.97 -30.97
CA GLN A 113 -7.04 -1.84 -32.13
C GLN A 113 -6.55 -1.03 -33.34
N THR A 114 -5.73 -1.65 -34.19
CA THR A 114 -5.14 -1.01 -35.38
C THR A 114 -4.97 -2.02 -36.53
N THR A 115 -4.55 -1.54 -37.70
CA THR A 115 -4.16 -2.37 -38.85
C THR A 115 -2.75 -2.94 -38.71
N GLU A 116 -2.47 -4.05 -39.40
CA GLU A 116 -1.15 -4.69 -39.45
C GLU A 116 -0.02 -3.72 -39.84
N GLU A 117 -0.25 -2.89 -40.88
CA GLU A 117 0.73 -1.89 -41.34
C GLU A 117 1.12 -0.91 -40.22
N LYS A 118 0.12 -0.40 -39.47
CA LYS A 118 0.34 0.55 -38.36
C LYS A 118 0.92 -0.13 -37.12
N PHE A 119 0.76 -1.44 -36.98
CA PHE A 119 1.39 -2.23 -35.93
C PHE A 119 2.87 -2.49 -36.23
N ASN A 120 3.17 -2.84 -37.49
CA ASN A 120 4.53 -3.18 -37.93
C ASN A 120 5.45 -1.96 -38.01
N GLN A 121 4.95 -0.77 -38.35
CA GLN A 121 5.77 0.45 -38.43
C GLN A 121 6.57 0.75 -37.13
N PRO A 122 5.97 0.78 -35.92
CA PRO A 122 6.76 0.91 -34.69
C PRO A 122 7.62 -0.30 -34.35
N VAL A 123 7.27 -1.51 -34.80
CA VAL A 123 8.09 -2.72 -34.60
C VAL A 123 9.35 -2.66 -35.45
N GLU A 124 9.25 -2.22 -36.70
CA GLU A 124 10.37 -2.00 -37.61
C GLU A 124 11.30 -0.90 -37.08
N ASN A 125 10.73 0.24 -36.63
CA ASN A 125 11.52 1.31 -35.98
C ASN A 125 12.26 0.84 -34.71
N ARG A 126 11.71 -0.15 -33.97
CA ARG A 126 12.39 -0.77 -32.82
C ARG A 126 13.48 -1.77 -33.25
N ASN A 127 13.27 -2.47 -34.36
CA ASN A 127 14.16 -3.52 -34.88
C ASN A 127 15.30 -2.99 -35.76
N GLU A 128 15.20 -1.80 -36.36
CA GLU A 128 16.35 -1.14 -37.01
C GLU A 128 17.49 -0.83 -36.01
N MET A 129 17.21 -0.81 -34.70
CA MET A 129 18.23 -0.76 -33.65
C MET A 129 18.73 -2.15 -33.18
N ALA A 130 18.08 -3.25 -33.57
CA ALA A 130 18.39 -4.61 -33.18
C ALA A 130 18.24 -5.54 -34.39
N GLY A 131 19.27 -5.60 -35.23
CA GLY A 131 19.24 -6.27 -36.53
C GLY A 131 18.74 -7.72 -36.46
N THR A 132 17.47 -7.94 -36.78
CA THR A 132 16.92 -9.21 -37.27
C THR A 132 15.53 -8.96 -37.89
N LYS A 133 15.39 -9.19 -39.20
CA LYS A 133 14.07 -9.24 -39.87
C LYS A 133 13.46 -10.63 -39.65
N LYS A 134 12.34 -10.70 -38.93
CA LYS A 134 11.46 -11.89 -38.93
C LYS A 134 10.30 -11.63 -39.89
N SER A 135 10.24 -12.40 -40.97
CA SER A 135 9.03 -12.53 -41.81
C SER A 135 8.30 -13.82 -41.46
N CYS A 136 6.97 -13.80 -41.40
CA CYS A 136 6.01 -14.89 -41.66
C CYS A 136 4.64 -14.45 -41.11
N LYS A 137 3.46 -14.88 -41.57
CA LYS A 137 2.94 -15.58 -42.76
C LYS A 137 1.42 -15.42 -42.65
N SER A 138 0.74 -15.36 -43.79
CA SER A 138 -0.71 -15.22 -43.95
C SER A 138 -1.53 -16.39 -43.39
N GLY A 139 -2.77 -16.12 -42.94
CA GLY A 139 -3.81 -17.15 -42.92
C GLY A 139 -5.02 -17.01 -41.97
N LYS A 140 -5.06 -16.08 -41.01
CA LYS A 140 -6.25 -15.81 -40.16
C LYS A 140 -6.33 -14.31 -39.83
N GLU A 141 -7.53 -13.76 -39.66
CA GLU A 141 -7.69 -12.37 -39.18
C GLU A 141 -7.04 -12.23 -37.80
N VAL A 142 -5.92 -11.49 -37.75
CA VAL A 142 -5.18 -11.17 -36.52
C VAL A 142 -5.62 -9.78 -36.05
N ILE A 143 -5.98 -9.68 -34.77
CA ILE A 143 -6.33 -8.40 -34.13
C ILE A 143 -5.05 -7.77 -33.58
N TYR A 144 -4.63 -6.65 -34.14
CA TYR A 144 -3.45 -5.91 -33.68
C TYR A 144 -3.82 -4.82 -32.69
N VAL A 145 -3.16 -4.80 -31.54
CA VAL A 145 -3.43 -3.85 -30.44
C VAL A 145 -2.16 -3.08 -30.09
N VAL A 146 -2.25 -1.74 -30.08
CA VAL A 146 -1.12 -0.83 -29.80
C VAL A 146 -1.49 0.18 -28.71
N PRO A 147 -0.49 0.74 -27.99
CA PRO A 147 -0.76 1.78 -27.02
C PRO A 147 -1.28 3.05 -27.72
N THR A 148 -2.14 3.80 -27.03
CA THR A 148 -2.74 5.02 -27.59
C THR A 148 -1.86 6.25 -27.51
N ILE A 149 -0.78 6.19 -26.72
CA ILE A 149 0.19 7.24 -26.49
C ILE A 149 1.59 6.77 -26.87
N ASP A 150 2.46 7.73 -27.22
CA ASP A 150 3.89 7.52 -27.37
C ASP A 150 4.62 8.11 -26.15
N ILE A 151 5.11 7.23 -25.28
CA ILE A 151 5.86 7.63 -24.07
C ILE A 151 7.24 8.22 -24.38
N ASN A 152 7.77 8.02 -25.59
CA ASN A 152 9.03 8.57 -26.06
C ASN A 152 8.86 9.82 -26.94
N PHE A 153 7.65 10.38 -26.97
CA PHE A 153 7.31 11.58 -27.72
C PHE A 153 8.36 12.70 -27.51
N ALA A 154 8.74 13.34 -28.62
CA ALA A 154 9.74 14.41 -28.66
C ALA A 154 11.05 14.05 -27.92
N ARG A 155 11.59 12.85 -28.19
CA ARG A 155 12.81 12.29 -27.57
C ARG A 155 12.69 12.24 -26.04
N GLY A 156 11.65 11.57 -25.53
CA GLY A 156 11.44 11.34 -24.10
C GLY A 156 11.11 12.61 -23.30
N LYS A 157 10.41 13.59 -23.89
CA LYS A 157 10.02 14.84 -23.21
C LYS A 157 9.25 14.58 -21.91
N LEU A 158 8.35 13.59 -21.91
CA LEU A 158 7.57 13.17 -20.75
C LEU A 158 8.46 12.75 -19.58
N PHE A 159 9.42 11.86 -19.86
CA PHE A 159 10.35 11.35 -18.86
C PHE A 159 11.30 12.44 -18.35
N ARG A 160 11.79 13.31 -19.24
CA ARG A 160 12.61 14.48 -18.87
C ARG A 160 11.88 15.41 -17.92
N LEU A 161 10.59 15.65 -18.15
CA LEU A 161 9.77 16.48 -17.28
C LEU A 161 9.58 15.84 -15.90
N ALA A 162 9.31 14.52 -15.85
CA ALA A 162 9.19 13.79 -14.58
C ALA A 162 10.49 13.86 -13.76
N VAL A 163 11.65 13.71 -14.40
CA VAL A 163 12.98 13.89 -13.78
C VAL A 163 13.18 15.34 -13.33
N TYR A 164 12.84 16.33 -14.17
CA TYR A 164 13.02 17.75 -13.83
C TYR A 164 12.22 18.15 -12.59
N ASN A 165 11.00 17.61 -12.44
CA ASN A 165 10.09 17.82 -11.31
C ASN A 165 10.38 16.91 -10.11
N LYS A 166 11.40 16.04 -10.18
CA LYS A 166 11.74 15.04 -9.14
C LYS A 166 10.56 14.12 -8.77
N ASN A 167 9.68 13.81 -9.73
CA ASN A 167 8.51 12.97 -9.49
C ASN A 167 8.86 11.48 -9.63
N ILE A 168 9.27 10.88 -8.51
CA ILE A 168 9.73 9.48 -8.46
C ILE A 168 8.65 8.49 -8.89
N LYS A 169 7.39 8.75 -8.53
CA LYS A 169 6.26 7.89 -8.88
C LYS A 169 6.13 7.77 -10.40
N PHE A 170 6.16 8.90 -11.12
CA PHE A 170 6.09 8.90 -12.58
C PHE A 170 7.34 8.33 -13.23
N ILE A 171 8.53 8.59 -12.68
CA ILE A 171 9.77 7.98 -13.16
C ILE A 171 9.65 6.45 -13.12
N ARG A 172 9.21 5.87 -12.00
CA ARG A 172 9.04 4.42 -11.86
C ARG A 172 7.93 3.87 -12.75
N GLN A 173 6.80 4.56 -12.88
CA GLN A 173 5.71 4.16 -13.77
C GLN A 173 6.14 4.14 -15.24
N LEU A 174 6.80 5.20 -15.71
CA LEU A 174 7.28 5.30 -17.10
C LEU A 174 8.37 4.26 -17.40
N LEU A 175 9.32 4.02 -16.49
CA LEU A 175 10.33 2.97 -16.65
C LEU A 175 9.72 1.58 -16.76
N ASN A 176 8.62 1.32 -16.06
CA ASN A 176 7.94 0.04 -16.09
C ASN A 176 6.82 -0.04 -17.15
N ALA A 177 6.57 1.01 -17.93
CA ALA A 177 5.48 1.06 -18.91
C ALA A 177 5.55 -0.10 -19.92
N HIS A 178 6.75 -0.52 -20.32
CA HIS A 178 6.97 -1.66 -21.22
C HIS A 178 6.48 -3.01 -20.67
N LYS A 179 6.21 -3.10 -19.37
CA LYS A 179 5.65 -4.29 -18.71
C LYS A 179 4.12 -4.29 -18.73
N ILE A 180 3.49 -3.15 -18.98
CA ILE A 180 2.02 -3.00 -18.99
C ILE A 180 1.45 -3.75 -20.20
N ALA A 181 0.39 -4.51 -19.95
CA ALA A 181 -0.39 -5.22 -20.95
C ALA A 181 -1.87 -4.87 -20.80
N PRO A 182 -2.64 -4.80 -21.90
CA PRO A 182 -4.07 -4.50 -21.84
C PRO A 182 -4.83 -5.61 -21.10
N LYS A 183 -5.84 -5.22 -20.32
CA LYS A 183 -6.77 -6.15 -19.65
C LYS A 183 -7.81 -6.63 -20.66
N ILE A 184 -7.52 -7.70 -21.40
CA ILE A 184 -8.43 -8.27 -22.40
C ILE A 184 -9.27 -9.38 -21.74
N LYS A 185 -10.61 -9.28 -21.86
CA LYS A 185 -11.57 -10.19 -21.19
C LYS A 185 -11.77 -11.55 -21.88
N TYR A 186 -11.24 -11.76 -23.09
CA TYR A 186 -11.42 -12.98 -23.86
C TYR A 186 -10.13 -13.34 -24.60
N TYR A 187 -9.61 -14.56 -24.38
CA TYR A 187 -8.52 -15.12 -25.18
C TYR A 187 -9.09 -15.60 -26.52
N GLU A 188 -9.28 -14.69 -27.46
CA GLU A 188 -9.28 -15.09 -28.86
C GLU A 188 -7.83 -15.40 -29.24
N SER A 189 -7.58 -16.61 -29.74
CA SER A 189 -6.24 -17.14 -30.06
C SER A 189 -5.46 -16.39 -31.16
N ASN A 190 -5.95 -15.22 -31.63
CA ASN A 190 -5.38 -14.43 -32.73
C ASN A 190 -5.18 -12.94 -32.39
N ILE A 191 -4.77 -12.57 -31.17
CA ILE A 191 -4.48 -11.18 -30.79
C ILE A 191 -2.96 -10.94 -30.67
N GLU A 192 -2.44 -9.95 -31.41
CA GLU A 192 -1.06 -9.46 -31.27
C GLU A 192 -1.01 -8.12 -30.54
N ILE A 193 -0.24 -8.06 -29.45
CA ILE A 193 -0.18 -6.90 -28.56
C ILE A 193 1.22 -6.27 -28.62
N LEU A 194 1.28 -5.01 -29.02
CA LEU A 194 2.48 -4.19 -28.92
C LEU A 194 2.50 -3.48 -27.56
N LYS A 195 3.44 -3.84 -26.69
CA LYS A 195 3.65 -3.12 -25.43
C LYS A 195 4.33 -1.77 -25.68
N HIS A 196 4.26 -0.89 -24.69
CA HIS A 196 5.04 0.35 -24.68
C HIS A 196 6.54 0.07 -24.90
N PRO A 197 7.27 0.95 -25.61
CA PRO A 197 8.71 0.80 -25.77
C PRO A 197 9.44 1.00 -24.42
N LYS A 198 10.73 0.66 -24.34
CA LYS A 198 11.56 1.15 -23.25
C LYS A 198 11.75 2.66 -23.39
N ILE A 199 11.91 3.37 -22.28
CA ILE A 199 12.12 4.82 -22.28
C ILE A 199 13.45 5.16 -22.98
N CYS A 200 13.42 6.16 -23.85
CA CYS A 200 14.60 6.73 -24.48
C CYS A 200 15.35 7.60 -23.46
N MET A 201 16.53 7.16 -23.04
CA MET A 201 17.33 7.78 -21.98
C MET A 201 18.30 8.86 -22.52
N GLY A 202 17.83 9.79 -23.33
CA GLY A 202 18.66 10.83 -23.94
C GLY A 202 18.50 12.22 -23.32
N CYS A 203 19.63 12.94 -23.13
CA CYS A 203 19.70 14.37 -22.79
C CYS A 203 18.97 14.77 -21.48
N PHE A 204 19.55 14.41 -20.33
CA PHE A 204 19.06 14.83 -19.00
C PHE A 204 20.02 15.81 -18.33
N ASP A 205 19.47 16.58 -17.37
CA ASP A 205 20.29 17.31 -16.40
C ASP A 205 20.88 16.32 -15.41
N THR A 206 22.19 16.12 -15.49
CA THR A 206 22.93 15.13 -14.70
C THR A 206 22.88 15.42 -13.22
N THR A 207 22.88 16.71 -12.84
CA THR A 207 22.82 17.14 -11.44
C THR A 207 21.47 16.76 -10.82
N LYS A 208 20.36 17.05 -11.51
CA LYS A 208 19.02 16.68 -11.05
C LYS A 208 18.83 15.18 -10.96
N LEU A 209 19.40 14.43 -11.90
CA LEU A 209 19.31 12.98 -11.89
C LEU A 209 20.09 12.38 -10.72
N CYS A 210 21.30 12.89 -10.43
CA CYS A 210 22.05 12.52 -9.24
C CYS A 210 21.29 12.87 -7.96
N ASP A 211 20.68 14.06 -7.84
CA ASP A 211 19.86 14.43 -6.67
C ASP A 211 18.78 13.37 -6.38
N ILE A 212 18.10 12.90 -7.42
CA ILE A 212 17.03 11.91 -7.32
C ILE A 212 17.59 10.55 -6.86
N PHE A 213 18.71 10.11 -7.42
CA PHE A 213 19.34 8.87 -7.01
C PHE A 213 19.82 8.92 -5.56
N GLU A 214 20.38 10.05 -5.11
CA GLU A 214 20.80 10.20 -3.72
C GLU A 214 19.63 10.19 -2.74
N GLN A 215 18.48 10.73 -3.13
CA GLN A 215 17.25 10.70 -2.34
C GLN A 215 16.64 9.29 -2.25
N GLU A 216 16.57 8.56 -3.36
CA GLU A 216 15.88 7.26 -3.46
C GLU A 216 16.78 6.04 -3.23
N GLY A 217 18.09 6.25 -3.19
CA GLY A 217 19.09 5.20 -3.06
C GLY A 217 19.34 4.39 -4.33
N LEU A 218 20.16 3.35 -4.18
CA LEU A 218 20.72 2.57 -5.29
C LEU A 218 19.67 1.81 -6.11
N GLU A 219 18.51 1.50 -5.52
CA GLU A 219 17.44 0.74 -6.17
C GLU A 219 16.85 1.45 -7.39
N LEU A 220 16.75 2.78 -7.33
CA LEU A 220 16.29 3.54 -8.50
C LEU A 220 17.33 3.52 -9.62
N LEU A 221 18.62 3.63 -9.31
CA LEU A 221 19.68 3.52 -10.31
C LEU A 221 19.70 2.14 -10.96
N LYS A 222 19.53 1.05 -10.18
CA LYS A 222 19.39 -0.31 -10.72
C LYS A 222 18.23 -0.42 -11.72
N LEU A 223 17.09 0.21 -11.41
CA LEU A 223 15.94 0.23 -12.32
C LEU A 223 16.24 0.96 -13.65
N PHE A 224 17.06 2.02 -13.61
CA PHE A 224 17.55 2.68 -14.83
C PHE A 224 18.44 1.73 -15.65
N PHE A 225 19.38 1.02 -15.01
CA PHE A 225 20.23 0.02 -15.66
C PHE A 225 19.43 -1.09 -16.36
N MET A 226 18.41 -1.65 -15.70
CA MET A 226 17.51 -2.65 -16.31
C MET A 226 16.78 -2.13 -17.57
N ASN A 227 16.61 -0.81 -17.67
CA ASN A 227 15.98 -0.15 -18.80
C ASN A 227 16.96 0.33 -19.89
N GLY A 228 18.21 -0.12 -19.84
CA GLY A 228 19.20 0.13 -20.90
C GLY A 228 19.97 1.43 -20.76
N PHE A 229 20.06 1.98 -19.54
CA PHE A 229 20.80 3.21 -19.24
C PHE A 229 22.28 3.18 -19.67
N ILE A 230 22.89 1.99 -19.73
CA ILE A 230 24.29 1.76 -20.17
C ILE A 230 24.55 2.28 -21.60
N ASN A 231 23.56 2.21 -22.49
CA ASN A 231 23.79 2.48 -23.93
C ASN A 231 23.83 3.98 -24.31
N TYR A 232 23.53 4.90 -23.38
CA TYR A 232 23.15 6.28 -23.74
C TYR A 232 24.18 7.37 -23.46
N SER A 233 25.47 7.06 -23.24
CA SER A 233 26.52 8.01 -22.83
C SER A 233 26.25 8.76 -21.50
N ALA A 234 25.06 8.61 -20.90
CA ALA A 234 24.66 9.31 -19.68
C ALA A 234 25.45 8.85 -18.44
N GLN A 235 25.89 7.59 -18.41
CA GLN A 235 26.79 7.04 -17.38
C GLN A 235 28.09 7.86 -17.29
N ASP A 236 28.63 8.28 -18.44
CA ASP A 236 29.86 9.07 -18.54
C ASP A 236 29.71 10.47 -17.92
N PHE A 237 28.48 10.98 -17.77
CA PHE A 237 28.22 12.29 -17.17
C PHE A 237 27.84 12.22 -15.69
N ILE A 238 27.10 11.17 -15.26
CA ILE A 238 26.73 11.03 -13.84
C ILE A 238 27.89 10.52 -12.98
N PHE A 239 28.82 9.77 -13.57
CA PHE A 239 29.94 9.19 -12.85
C PHE A 239 30.90 10.26 -12.28
N PRO A 240 31.39 11.25 -13.07
CA PRO A 240 32.14 12.38 -12.53
C PRO A 240 31.34 13.21 -11.50
N GLU A 241 30.03 13.37 -11.70
CA GLU A 241 29.17 14.15 -10.79
C GLU A 241 29.03 13.48 -9.41
N PHE A 242 28.96 12.14 -9.33
CA PHE A 242 28.99 11.44 -8.05
C PHE A 242 30.37 11.51 -7.36
N CYS A 243 31.46 11.53 -8.13
CA CYS A 243 32.80 11.77 -7.61
C CYS A 243 32.94 13.18 -7.00
N LYS A 244 32.33 14.17 -7.65
CA LYS A 244 32.23 15.55 -7.15
C LYS A 244 31.42 15.67 -5.85
N ARG A 245 30.37 14.86 -5.69
CA ARG A 245 29.44 14.90 -4.54
C ARG A 245 29.91 14.09 -3.33
N GLY A 246 30.90 13.21 -3.49
CA GLY A 246 31.39 12.38 -2.38
C GLY A 246 30.57 11.12 -2.13
N ASN A 247 29.81 10.63 -3.11
CA ASN A 247 28.94 9.48 -2.90
C ASN A 247 29.56 8.16 -3.35
N LEU A 248 30.46 7.60 -2.50
CA LEU A 248 31.24 6.40 -2.80
C LEU A 248 30.38 5.19 -3.22
N LYS A 249 29.17 5.03 -2.66
CA LYS A 249 28.29 3.89 -2.99
C LYS A 249 27.88 3.88 -4.45
N PHE A 250 27.51 5.05 -5.00
CA PHE A 250 27.14 5.18 -6.41
C PHE A 250 28.36 5.12 -7.32
N VAL A 251 29.50 5.70 -6.90
CA VAL A 251 30.77 5.56 -7.64
C VAL A 251 31.18 4.11 -7.76
N LYS A 252 31.14 3.33 -6.67
CA LYS A 252 31.43 1.88 -6.70
C LYS A 252 30.54 1.15 -7.70
N PHE A 253 29.22 1.33 -7.56
CA PHE A 253 28.25 0.67 -8.43
C PHE A 253 28.45 1.02 -9.91
N LEU A 254 28.67 2.30 -10.24
CA LEU A 254 28.85 2.73 -11.63
C LEU A 254 30.16 2.20 -12.22
N ALA A 255 31.25 2.20 -11.46
CA ALA A 255 32.53 1.63 -11.89
C ALA A 255 32.45 0.10 -12.09
N GLU A 256 31.75 -0.61 -11.20
CA GLU A 256 31.50 -2.05 -11.32
C GLU A 256 30.59 -2.42 -12.49
N ASN A 257 29.72 -1.51 -12.92
CA ASN A 257 28.83 -1.68 -14.06
C ASN A 257 29.35 -0.97 -15.33
N GLY A 258 30.67 -0.86 -15.49
CA GLY A 258 31.32 -0.51 -16.76
C GLY A 258 31.49 0.98 -17.05
N ALA A 259 31.41 1.87 -16.05
CA ALA A 259 31.78 3.28 -16.25
C ALA A 259 33.28 3.42 -16.48
N ASP A 260 33.68 4.18 -17.49
CA ASP A 260 35.08 4.48 -17.77
C ASP A 260 35.63 5.47 -16.72
N ILE A 261 36.60 5.00 -15.93
CA ILE A 261 37.17 5.72 -14.79
C ILE A 261 37.99 6.95 -15.19
N ASP A 262 38.47 6.99 -16.43
CA ASP A 262 39.34 8.04 -16.96
C ASP A 262 38.65 8.87 -18.05
N LYS A 263 37.35 8.63 -18.27
CA LYS A 263 36.60 9.30 -19.33
C LYS A 263 36.63 10.81 -19.12
N ASN A 264 37.25 11.50 -20.08
CA ASN A 264 37.22 12.95 -20.11
C ASN A 264 36.01 13.45 -20.90
N VAL A 265 34.98 13.90 -20.17
CA VAL A 265 33.81 14.54 -20.76
C VAL A 265 33.89 16.05 -20.48
N ASN A 266 34.25 16.86 -21.48
CA ASN A 266 34.34 18.32 -21.39
C ASN A 266 35.27 18.86 -20.27
N GLY A 267 36.32 18.12 -19.89
CA GLY A 267 37.24 18.49 -18.80
C GLY A 267 36.85 17.93 -17.43
N ASN A 268 35.77 17.15 -17.35
CA ASN A 268 35.25 16.54 -16.13
C ASN A 268 35.88 15.15 -15.95
N ILE A 269 37.08 15.11 -15.37
CA ILE A 269 37.76 13.85 -15.06
C ILE A 269 37.32 13.40 -13.66
N PRO A 270 36.79 12.18 -13.47
CA PRO A 270 36.29 11.69 -12.17
C PRO A 270 37.29 11.88 -11.02
N LEU A 271 38.56 11.53 -11.24
CA LEU A 271 39.63 11.68 -10.27
C LEU A 271 39.90 13.14 -9.90
N LYS A 272 39.93 14.03 -10.90
CA LYS A 272 40.13 15.47 -10.70
C LYS A 272 39.03 16.07 -9.82
N TYR A 273 37.77 15.72 -10.06
CA TYR A 273 36.64 16.22 -9.27
C TYR A 273 36.64 15.71 -7.83
N ALA A 274 37.01 14.45 -7.60
CA ALA A 274 37.15 13.91 -6.26
C ALA A 274 38.25 14.66 -5.47
N ILE A 275 39.36 15.04 -6.12
CA ILE A 275 40.45 15.84 -5.52
C ILE A 275 39.99 17.27 -5.21
N GLU A 276 39.43 17.97 -6.20
CA GLU A 276 38.96 19.36 -6.03
C GLU A 276 37.95 19.51 -4.88
N HIS A 277 37.10 18.49 -4.67
CA HIS A 277 36.05 18.48 -3.64
C HIS A 277 36.43 17.71 -2.36
N LYS A 278 37.68 17.23 -2.30
CA LYS A 278 38.29 16.60 -1.11
C LYS A 278 37.66 15.28 -0.64
N HIS A 279 37.19 14.45 -1.56
CA HIS A 279 36.58 13.15 -1.26
C HIS A 279 37.61 12.01 -1.30
N MET A 280 38.37 11.86 -0.21
CA MET A 280 39.53 10.94 -0.11
C MET A 280 39.18 9.47 -0.33
N ASP A 281 38.03 9.04 0.15
CA ASP A 281 37.52 7.68 -0.02
C ASP A 281 37.29 7.32 -1.50
N ILE A 282 36.82 8.29 -2.29
CA ILE A 282 36.67 8.17 -3.74
C ILE A 282 38.02 8.31 -4.45
N VAL A 283 38.89 9.22 -4.02
CA VAL A 283 40.25 9.35 -4.58
C VAL A 283 41.01 8.03 -4.45
N ASN A 284 41.03 7.45 -3.24
CA ASN A 284 41.66 6.15 -2.99
C ASN A 284 41.02 5.07 -3.86
N TYR A 285 39.68 4.99 -3.88
CA TYR A 285 38.97 4.01 -4.71
C TYR A 285 39.30 4.12 -6.21
N LEU A 286 39.40 5.33 -6.77
CA LEU A 286 39.72 5.55 -8.18
C LEU A 286 41.20 5.23 -8.49
N ILE A 287 42.13 5.61 -7.60
CA ILE A 287 43.55 5.28 -7.72
C ILE A 287 43.76 3.75 -7.64
N ASP A 288 43.10 3.09 -6.69
CA ASP A 288 43.12 1.62 -6.53
C ASP A 288 42.59 0.90 -7.78
N ARG A 289 41.64 1.52 -8.50
CA ARG A 289 41.11 1.02 -9.77
C ARG A 289 41.93 1.41 -11.00
N GLY A 290 43.05 2.13 -10.82
CA GLY A 290 44.01 2.43 -11.87
C GLY A 290 43.79 3.74 -12.63
N ALA A 291 43.08 4.72 -12.05
CA ALA A 291 42.81 6.01 -12.70
C ALA A 291 44.10 6.80 -13.03
N GLU A 292 44.11 7.47 -14.19
CA GLU A 292 45.23 8.24 -14.70
C GLU A 292 45.47 9.54 -13.91
N THR A 293 46.65 9.65 -13.27
CA THR A 293 47.01 10.82 -12.43
C THR A 293 47.63 11.98 -13.21
N LYS A 294 48.05 11.75 -14.46
CA LYS A 294 48.81 12.71 -15.30
C LYS A 294 48.13 14.06 -15.55
N HIS A 295 46.81 14.12 -15.39
CA HIS A 295 45.99 15.31 -15.62
C HIS A 295 45.60 16.05 -14.33
N CYS A 296 46.02 15.57 -13.15
CA CYS A 296 45.65 16.12 -11.85
C CYS A 296 46.86 16.86 -11.22
N LYS A 297 47.09 18.12 -11.61
CA LYS A 297 48.24 18.93 -11.13
C LYS A 297 48.25 19.17 -9.62
N ASP A 298 47.07 19.17 -8.99
CA ASP A 298 46.90 19.44 -7.55
C ASP A 298 46.97 18.18 -6.68
N LEU A 299 47.18 16.99 -7.28
CA LEU A 299 47.20 15.71 -6.57
C LEU A 299 48.33 15.65 -5.51
N GLU A 300 49.54 16.11 -5.85
CA GLU A 300 50.69 16.12 -4.91
C GLU A 300 50.51 17.12 -3.76
N PHE A 301 49.93 18.29 -4.03
CA PHE A 301 49.60 19.28 -3.00
C PHE A 301 48.47 18.80 -2.09
N PHE A 302 47.45 18.15 -2.65
CA PHE A 302 46.32 17.62 -1.89
C PHE A 302 46.72 16.45 -0.97
N LEU A 303 47.51 15.49 -1.47
CA LEU A 303 48.04 14.36 -0.69
C LEU A 303 49.00 14.82 0.42
N SER A 304 49.83 15.84 0.18
CA SER A 304 50.78 16.37 1.16
C SER A 304 50.14 17.16 2.31
N THR A 305 48.97 17.79 2.11
CA THR A 305 48.25 18.50 3.20
C THR A 305 47.62 17.58 4.28
N GLN A 306 47.65 16.26 4.09
CA GLN A 306 46.98 15.26 4.96
C GLN A 306 47.92 14.15 5.48
N ASN A 307 49.26 14.31 5.38
CA ASN A 307 50.26 13.29 5.79
C ASN A 307 50.16 11.96 5.01
N ILE A 308 49.88 11.99 3.70
CA ILE A 308 50.01 10.83 2.82
C ILE A 308 51.20 11.09 1.89
N ASP A 309 52.22 10.22 1.98
CA ASP A 309 53.48 10.38 1.26
C ASP A 309 53.29 10.43 -0.27
N SER A 310 53.82 11.50 -0.85
CA SER A 310 53.81 11.80 -2.28
C SER A 310 54.86 10.98 -3.03
N GLN A 311 54.47 9.82 -3.57
CA GLN A 311 55.21 9.18 -4.68
C GLN A 311 54.25 8.57 -5.71
N ILE A 312 53.46 9.43 -6.37
CA ILE A 312 52.72 9.05 -7.59
C ILE A 312 52.93 10.14 -8.64
N GLY A 313 54.11 10.15 -9.26
CA GLY A 313 54.46 11.07 -10.33
C GLY A 313 55.73 10.69 -11.10
N ASN A 314 55.55 10.19 -12.34
CA ASN A 314 56.48 10.20 -13.49
C ASN A 314 57.67 9.20 -13.62
N SER A 315 57.36 8.03 -14.23
CA SER A 315 58.01 7.40 -15.44
C SER A 315 59.52 7.01 -15.47
N PRO A 316 60.03 6.20 -16.44
CA PRO A 316 59.54 4.95 -17.03
C PRO A 316 60.60 3.79 -17.09
N LYS A 317 60.10 2.55 -17.10
CA LYS A 317 60.60 1.33 -17.76
C LYS A 317 61.98 0.69 -17.40
N LYS A 318 61.80 -0.55 -16.93
CA LYS A 318 62.46 -1.82 -17.31
C LYS A 318 63.72 -2.30 -16.55
N LYS A 319 63.52 -3.53 -16.07
CA LYS A 319 64.43 -4.69 -15.93
C LYS A 319 65.01 -4.99 -14.54
N LYS A 320 64.31 -5.97 -13.94
CA LYS A 320 64.80 -7.21 -13.31
C LYS A 320 65.34 -7.13 -11.87
N MET A 321 64.61 -7.92 -11.08
CA MET A 321 65.01 -8.79 -9.96
C MET A 321 65.05 -8.20 -8.56
N ARG A 322 64.11 -8.76 -7.77
CA ARG A 322 64.11 -9.03 -6.32
C ARG A 322 63.83 -7.79 -5.45
N THR A 323 62.96 -7.79 -4.44
CA THR A 323 62.03 -8.74 -3.77
C THR A 323 61.33 -7.89 -2.69
N SER A 324 60.05 -8.16 -2.36
CA SER A 324 59.26 -7.76 -1.15
C SER A 324 59.24 -6.26 -0.76
N GLU A 325 58.12 -5.54 -0.64
CA GLU A 325 56.89 -5.76 0.16
C GLU A 325 55.71 -5.02 -0.55
N GLU A 326 54.59 -5.62 -1.00
CA GLU A 326 53.47 -6.26 -0.30
C GLU A 326 52.32 -5.33 0.14
N TYR A 327 51.40 -5.02 -0.78
CA TYR A 327 49.98 -5.29 -0.48
C TYR A 327 49.81 -6.80 -0.67
N GLU A 328 50.09 -7.57 0.37
CA GLU A 328 49.93 -9.02 0.36
C GLU A 328 48.43 -9.34 0.39
N GLN A 329 47.73 -9.16 -0.73
CA GLN A 329 46.36 -9.69 -0.86
C GLN A 329 46.48 -11.21 -0.84
N SER A 330 45.97 -11.81 0.23
CA SER A 330 45.92 -13.26 0.33
C SER A 330 45.08 -13.84 -0.81
N LEU A 331 45.39 -15.08 -1.21
CA LEU A 331 44.62 -15.78 -2.24
C LEU A 331 43.12 -15.82 -1.89
N GLN A 332 42.80 -15.94 -0.60
CA GLN A 332 41.45 -15.84 -0.07
C GLN A 332 40.77 -14.51 -0.41
N GLN A 333 41.41 -13.37 -0.09
CA GLN A 333 40.83 -12.05 -0.31
C GLN A 333 40.65 -11.75 -1.79
N ALA A 334 41.61 -12.13 -2.63
CA ALA A 334 41.50 -11.99 -4.07
C ALA A 334 40.34 -12.83 -4.64
N SER A 335 40.13 -14.03 -4.09
CA SER A 335 39.06 -14.95 -4.51
C SER A 335 37.67 -14.49 -4.06
N SER A 336 37.54 -13.98 -2.83
CA SER A 336 36.28 -13.42 -2.29
C SER A 336 35.80 -12.20 -3.09
N ASN A 337 36.73 -11.36 -3.56
CA ASN A 337 36.41 -10.16 -4.36
C ASN A 337 36.29 -10.44 -5.88
N GLY A 338 36.58 -11.66 -6.34
CA GLY A 338 36.46 -12.01 -7.75
C GLY A 338 37.59 -11.46 -8.64
N TYR A 339 38.73 -11.11 -8.05
CA TYR A 339 39.88 -10.55 -8.77
C TYR A 339 40.66 -11.62 -9.53
N TYR A 340 40.06 -12.12 -10.61
CA TYR A 340 40.58 -13.22 -11.42
C TYR A 340 42.06 -13.07 -11.80
N ASP A 341 42.48 -11.90 -12.28
CA ASP A 341 43.88 -11.68 -12.70
C ASP A 341 44.86 -11.70 -11.51
N VAL A 342 44.42 -11.25 -10.34
CA VAL A 342 45.20 -11.29 -9.10
C VAL A 342 45.29 -12.72 -8.58
N VAL A 343 44.17 -13.44 -8.52
CA VAL A 343 44.13 -14.87 -8.17
C VAL A 343 45.05 -15.67 -9.09
N LYS A 344 44.95 -15.46 -10.41
CA LYS A 344 45.80 -16.12 -11.40
C LYS A 344 47.27 -15.86 -11.13
N LYS A 345 47.65 -14.61 -10.91
CA LYS A 345 49.03 -14.22 -10.64
C LYS A 345 49.56 -14.77 -9.31
N LEU A 346 48.73 -14.79 -8.26
CA LEU A 346 49.10 -15.34 -6.96
C LEU A 346 49.34 -16.86 -7.05
N VAL A 347 48.43 -17.59 -7.68
CA VAL A 347 48.57 -19.04 -7.91
C VAL A 347 49.77 -19.35 -8.81
N GLU A 348 50.00 -18.59 -9.88
CA GLU A 348 51.17 -18.75 -10.76
C GLU A 348 52.49 -18.43 -10.03
N ASN A 349 52.46 -17.56 -9.02
CA ASN A 349 53.60 -17.25 -8.16
C ASN A 349 53.77 -18.24 -6.99
N GLY A 350 52.94 -19.28 -6.90
CA GLY A 350 53.06 -20.35 -5.91
C GLY A 350 52.23 -20.17 -4.64
N ALA A 351 51.19 -19.32 -4.64
CA ALA A 351 50.23 -19.28 -3.54
C ALA A 351 49.55 -20.65 -3.36
N ASP A 352 49.45 -21.10 -2.12
CA ASP A 352 48.85 -22.39 -1.80
C ASP A 352 47.32 -22.33 -1.97
N ILE A 353 46.81 -23.06 -2.97
CA ILE A 353 45.37 -23.14 -3.26
C ILE A 353 44.64 -23.88 -2.13
N HIS A 354 45.32 -24.84 -1.49
CA HIS A 354 44.75 -25.70 -0.46
C HIS A 354 44.76 -25.04 0.93
N GLU A 355 45.26 -23.81 1.03
CA GLU A 355 45.37 -23.07 2.29
C GLU A 355 43.99 -22.92 2.97
N ASN A 356 43.97 -23.14 4.29
CA ASN A 356 42.75 -23.09 5.10
C ASN A 356 41.61 -23.94 4.55
N ASN A 357 41.95 -25.12 4.01
CA ASN A 357 41.02 -26.08 3.46
C ASN A 357 40.19 -25.49 2.31
N GLU A 358 40.86 -25.04 1.25
CA GLU A 358 40.20 -24.50 0.04
C GLU A 358 39.35 -23.25 0.30
N ILE A 359 39.78 -22.40 1.23
CA ILE A 359 39.02 -21.18 1.59
C ILE A 359 38.82 -20.26 0.38
N ALA A 360 39.80 -20.21 -0.52
CA ALA A 360 39.74 -19.45 -1.76
C ALA A 360 38.58 -19.92 -2.67
N LEU A 361 38.41 -21.25 -2.81
CA LEU A 361 37.33 -21.84 -3.60
C LEU A 361 35.96 -21.58 -2.95
N LYS A 362 35.87 -21.70 -1.61
CA LYS A 362 34.64 -21.45 -0.85
C LYS A 362 34.18 -20.00 -0.96
N GLU A 363 35.08 -19.05 -0.78
CA GLU A 363 34.83 -17.61 -0.89
C GLU A 363 34.43 -17.19 -2.31
N ALA A 364 35.12 -17.71 -3.33
CA ALA A 364 34.73 -17.47 -4.72
C ALA A 364 33.34 -18.05 -5.04
N SER A 365 33.00 -19.20 -4.46
CA SER A 365 31.71 -19.87 -4.64
C SER A 365 30.56 -19.14 -3.91
N GLU A 366 30.80 -18.65 -2.68
CA GLU A 366 29.80 -17.88 -1.92
C GLU A 366 29.46 -16.54 -2.60
N ASN A 367 30.44 -15.91 -3.26
CA ASN A 367 30.27 -14.60 -3.91
C ASN A 367 29.93 -14.70 -5.41
N GLY A 368 29.86 -15.91 -5.97
CA GLY A 368 29.39 -16.15 -7.34
C GLY A 368 30.40 -15.86 -8.45
N HIS A 369 31.70 -15.87 -8.13
CA HIS A 369 32.77 -15.55 -9.07
C HIS A 369 33.16 -16.75 -9.93
N LEU A 370 32.28 -17.14 -10.86
CA LEU A 370 32.43 -18.36 -11.68
C LEU A 370 33.80 -18.48 -12.37
N ASN A 371 34.37 -17.38 -12.87
CA ASN A 371 35.68 -17.42 -13.54
C ASN A 371 36.82 -17.78 -12.58
N VAL A 372 36.75 -17.30 -11.34
CA VAL A 372 37.72 -17.64 -10.28
C VAL A 372 37.54 -19.09 -9.85
N VAL A 373 36.30 -19.53 -9.62
CA VAL A 373 35.98 -20.93 -9.28
C VAL A 373 36.51 -21.87 -10.36
N LYS A 374 36.25 -21.59 -11.64
CA LYS A 374 36.76 -22.37 -12.77
C LYS A 374 38.27 -22.51 -12.73
N PHE A 375 38.97 -21.39 -12.58
CA PHE A 375 40.42 -21.38 -12.56
C PHE A 375 41.01 -22.13 -11.36
N LEU A 376 40.48 -21.92 -10.15
CA LEU A 376 40.95 -22.63 -8.96
C LEU A 376 40.77 -24.16 -9.11
N VAL A 377 39.62 -24.61 -9.59
CA VAL A 377 39.35 -26.03 -9.86
C VAL A 377 40.27 -26.57 -10.96
N GLU A 378 40.51 -25.82 -12.04
CA GLU A 378 41.46 -26.20 -13.10
C GLU A 378 42.90 -26.29 -12.61
N LYS A 379 43.25 -25.54 -11.56
CA LYS A 379 44.57 -25.58 -10.91
C LYS A 379 44.68 -26.61 -9.79
N GLY A 380 43.62 -27.38 -9.54
CA GLY A 380 43.64 -28.53 -8.64
C GLY A 380 43.00 -28.30 -7.28
N ALA A 381 42.25 -27.20 -7.07
CA ALA A 381 41.45 -27.02 -5.85
C ALA A 381 40.52 -28.22 -5.63
N ASP A 382 40.52 -28.76 -4.41
CA ASP A 382 39.67 -29.88 -4.02
C ASP A 382 38.22 -29.43 -3.84
N ILE A 383 37.33 -29.89 -4.71
CA ILE A 383 35.91 -29.57 -4.68
C ILE A 383 35.22 -30.21 -3.46
N HIS A 384 35.76 -31.32 -2.95
CA HIS A 384 35.20 -32.08 -1.84
C HIS A 384 35.67 -31.60 -0.46
N ALA A 385 36.50 -30.56 -0.42
CA ALA A 385 36.99 -29.98 0.83
C ALA A 385 35.84 -29.51 1.76
N ASP A 386 35.92 -29.89 3.04
CA ASP A 386 34.83 -29.74 4.03
C ASP A 386 33.49 -30.33 3.57
N GLU A 387 33.51 -31.52 2.96
CA GLU A 387 32.30 -32.23 2.52
C GLU A 387 31.49 -31.37 1.53
N ASP A 388 32.16 -30.94 0.45
CA ASP A 388 31.56 -30.16 -0.65
C ASP A 388 30.95 -28.81 -0.18
N TRP A 389 31.57 -28.17 0.82
CA TRP A 389 31.10 -26.90 1.38
C TRP A 389 30.94 -25.79 0.33
N ALA A 390 31.81 -25.76 -0.69
CA ALA A 390 31.75 -24.81 -1.79
C ALA A 390 30.39 -24.88 -2.53
N LEU A 391 29.86 -26.09 -2.74
CA LEU A 391 28.53 -26.31 -3.32
C LEU A 391 27.44 -25.75 -2.42
N GLY A 392 27.56 -25.96 -1.10
CA GLY A 392 26.64 -25.41 -0.10
C GLY A 392 26.62 -23.88 -0.07
N MET A 393 27.77 -23.22 -0.18
CA MET A 393 27.85 -21.74 -0.18
C MET A 393 27.32 -21.12 -1.47
N ALA A 394 27.62 -21.70 -2.63
CA ALA A 394 27.01 -21.28 -3.88
C ALA A 394 25.47 -21.43 -3.84
N SER A 395 25.00 -22.52 -3.22
CA SER A 395 23.57 -22.81 -2.99
C SER A 395 22.91 -21.83 -2.00
N LYS A 396 23.63 -21.35 -0.99
CA LYS A 396 23.17 -20.31 -0.03
C LYS A 396 22.95 -18.97 -0.74
N SER A 397 23.96 -18.53 -1.48
CA SER A 397 24.00 -17.20 -2.10
C SER A 397 23.19 -17.11 -3.39
N GLY A 398 22.83 -18.24 -3.99
CA GLY A 398 21.91 -18.29 -5.13
C GLY A 398 22.60 -18.28 -6.50
N HIS A 399 23.86 -18.68 -6.57
CA HIS A 399 24.66 -18.70 -7.79
C HIS A 399 24.51 -20.03 -8.53
N LEU A 400 23.41 -20.17 -9.29
CA LEU A 400 23.05 -21.39 -10.01
C LEU A 400 24.11 -21.83 -11.03
N ASP A 401 24.79 -20.89 -11.65
CA ASP A 401 25.87 -21.12 -12.61
C ASP A 401 27.12 -21.75 -11.95
N VAL A 402 27.49 -21.29 -10.75
CA VAL A 402 28.54 -21.91 -9.95
C VAL A 402 28.12 -23.30 -9.45
N VAL A 403 26.88 -23.45 -8.97
CA VAL A 403 26.34 -24.76 -8.56
C VAL A 403 26.41 -25.78 -9.69
N LYS A 404 25.94 -25.40 -10.89
CA LYS A 404 26.01 -26.26 -12.08
C LYS A 404 27.44 -26.68 -12.39
N TYR A 405 28.36 -25.73 -12.39
CA TYR A 405 29.76 -26.01 -12.69
C TYR A 405 30.40 -26.98 -11.66
N LEU A 406 30.15 -26.78 -10.36
CA LEU A 406 30.69 -27.65 -9.32
C LEU A 406 30.13 -29.08 -9.43
N VAL A 407 28.82 -29.22 -9.65
CA VAL A 407 28.17 -30.52 -9.88
C VAL A 407 28.71 -31.18 -11.16
N ASP A 408 28.86 -30.45 -12.26
CA ASP A 408 29.44 -30.95 -13.52
C ASP A 408 30.90 -31.42 -13.33
N LYS A 409 31.62 -30.86 -12.36
CA LYS A 409 32.99 -31.24 -11.99
C LYS A 409 33.06 -32.35 -10.93
N GLY A 410 31.92 -32.87 -10.49
CA GLY A 410 31.83 -34.04 -9.64
C GLY A 410 31.51 -33.75 -8.18
N ALA A 411 31.12 -32.53 -7.80
CA ALA A 411 30.70 -32.23 -6.43
C ALA A 411 29.56 -33.17 -5.97
N ASP A 412 29.67 -33.71 -4.76
CA ASP A 412 28.66 -34.60 -4.20
C ASP A 412 27.45 -33.79 -3.72
N ILE A 413 26.33 -33.94 -4.43
CA ILE A 413 25.06 -33.27 -4.12
C ILE A 413 24.50 -33.70 -2.76
N GLN A 414 24.79 -34.94 -2.34
CA GLN A 414 24.24 -35.53 -1.12
C GLN A 414 25.16 -35.35 0.11
N ALA A 415 26.32 -34.69 -0.07
CA ALA A 415 27.26 -34.43 1.00
C ALA A 415 26.56 -33.81 2.22
N ARG A 416 26.96 -34.28 3.41
CA ARG A 416 26.46 -33.82 4.71
C ARG A 416 24.93 -33.79 4.79
N GLU A 417 24.30 -34.94 4.51
CA GLU A 417 22.84 -35.12 4.57
C GLU A 417 22.07 -34.12 3.66
N ASN A 418 22.51 -33.97 2.40
CA ASN A 418 21.94 -33.01 1.44
C ASN A 418 22.01 -31.54 1.91
N PHE A 419 23.14 -31.16 2.53
CA PHE A 419 23.39 -29.81 3.03
C PHE A 419 23.11 -28.71 2.01
N ALA A 420 23.55 -28.90 0.76
CA ALA A 420 23.35 -27.94 -0.32
C ALA A 420 21.86 -27.72 -0.63
N LEU A 421 21.07 -28.80 -0.68
CA LEU A 421 19.62 -28.75 -0.88
C LEU A 421 18.94 -28.04 0.29
N GLY A 422 19.29 -28.41 1.53
CA GLY A 422 18.72 -27.82 2.74
C GLY A 422 18.96 -26.31 2.84
N ILE A 423 20.19 -25.87 2.55
CA ILE A 423 20.55 -24.45 2.54
C ILE A 423 19.89 -23.69 1.39
N ALA A 424 19.82 -24.27 0.18
CA ALA A 424 19.11 -23.67 -0.95
C ALA A 424 17.65 -23.44 -0.61
N CYS A 425 17.01 -24.41 0.04
CA CYS A 425 15.62 -24.30 0.47
C CYS A 425 15.43 -23.21 1.55
N ARG A 426 16.30 -23.18 2.58
CA ARG A 426 16.29 -22.14 3.63
C ARG A 426 16.47 -20.73 3.09
N ASN A 427 17.25 -20.56 2.02
CA ASN A 427 17.54 -19.25 1.40
C ASN A 427 16.67 -18.94 0.18
N ARG A 428 15.61 -19.74 -0.06
CA ARG A 428 14.63 -19.54 -1.13
C ARG A 428 15.25 -19.53 -2.54
N ARG A 429 16.18 -20.44 -2.81
CA ARG A 429 16.85 -20.56 -4.11
C ARG A 429 16.13 -21.60 -4.99
N PHE A 430 14.89 -21.31 -5.39
CA PHE A 430 14.02 -22.24 -6.12
C PHE A 430 14.68 -22.89 -7.35
N GLY A 431 15.39 -22.10 -8.17
CA GLY A 431 16.09 -22.64 -9.36
C GLY A 431 17.21 -23.63 -9.03
N ILE A 432 17.87 -23.45 -7.88
CA ILE A 432 18.91 -24.36 -7.37
C ILE A 432 18.26 -25.61 -6.77
N VAL A 433 17.19 -25.45 -5.98
CA VAL A 433 16.41 -26.58 -5.45
C VAL A 433 15.95 -27.50 -6.58
N LYS A 434 15.37 -26.92 -7.65
CA LYS A 434 14.96 -27.67 -8.83
C LYS A 434 16.11 -28.47 -9.43
N TYR A 435 17.24 -27.80 -9.68
CA TYR A 435 18.42 -28.41 -10.29
C TYR A 435 19.00 -29.54 -9.42
N LEU A 436 19.17 -29.32 -8.11
CA LEU A 436 19.72 -30.34 -7.21
C LEU A 436 18.86 -31.60 -7.15
N ILE A 437 17.52 -31.45 -7.07
CA ILE A 437 16.59 -32.59 -7.12
C ILE A 437 16.66 -33.32 -8.47
N GLU A 438 16.71 -32.58 -9.59
CA GLU A 438 16.83 -33.18 -10.93
C GLU A 438 18.16 -33.91 -11.16
N ASN A 439 19.19 -33.62 -10.36
CA ASN A 439 20.51 -34.25 -10.43
C ASN A 439 20.77 -35.23 -9.28
N GLY A 440 19.72 -35.68 -8.56
CA GLY A 440 19.82 -36.81 -7.64
C GLY A 440 19.98 -36.46 -6.17
N ALA A 441 19.67 -35.23 -5.73
CA ALA A 441 19.54 -34.94 -4.30
C ALA A 441 18.41 -35.77 -3.67
N ASP A 442 18.64 -36.33 -2.49
CA ASP A 442 17.65 -37.14 -1.77
C ASP A 442 16.69 -36.24 -0.98
N LEU A 443 15.40 -36.45 -1.21
CA LEU A 443 14.31 -35.74 -0.55
C LEU A 443 14.15 -36.17 0.93
N GLN A 444 14.55 -37.39 1.28
CA GLN A 444 14.27 -37.99 2.59
C GLN A 444 15.32 -37.68 3.66
N ALA A 445 16.35 -36.88 3.38
CA ALA A 445 17.31 -36.47 4.40
C ALA A 445 16.69 -35.42 5.35
N GLU A 446 16.31 -35.84 6.56
CA GLU A 446 15.31 -35.19 7.42
C GLU A 446 15.75 -33.90 8.15
N GLY A 447 17.03 -33.50 8.11
CA GLY A 447 17.56 -32.45 8.99
C GLY A 447 17.09 -31.01 8.69
N HIS A 448 16.85 -30.66 7.42
CA HIS A 448 16.76 -29.25 7.00
C HIS A 448 15.33 -28.70 6.84
N TRP A 449 14.35 -29.59 6.78
CA TRP A 449 12.96 -29.23 6.47
C TRP A 449 12.27 -28.45 7.58
N ASN A 450 12.66 -28.71 8.83
CA ASN A 450 12.14 -28.06 10.03
C ASN A 450 12.20 -26.52 10.00
N GLN A 451 13.20 -25.93 9.35
CA GLN A 451 13.34 -24.47 9.30
C GLN A 451 12.51 -23.81 8.18
N ILE A 452 12.30 -24.52 7.07
CA ILE A 452 11.49 -24.05 5.94
C ILE A 452 10.02 -23.96 6.35
N PHE A 453 9.54 -24.93 7.15
CA PHE A 453 8.15 -24.97 7.64
C PHE A 453 7.87 -24.03 8.83
N LYS A 454 8.89 -23.52 9.54
CA LYS A 454 8.69 -22.50 10.60
C LYS A 454 8.27 -21.14 10.04
N ASN A 455 8.74 -20.79 8.83
CA ASN A 455 8.42 -19.52 8.16
C ASN A 455 7.28 -19.71 7.15
N LYS A 456 6.06 -19.88 7.71
CA LYS A 456 4.82 -20.38 7.10
C LYS A 456 4.48 -19.87 5.68
N ASN A 457 4.83 -18.64 5.30
CA ASN A 457 4.43 -18.04 4.00
C ASN A 457 5.61 -17.75 3.04
N ARG A 458 6.87 -18.02 3.43
CA ARG A 458 8.05 -17.52 2.69
C ARG A 458 8.63 -18.49 1.66
N HIS A 459 8.34 -19.79 1.74
CA HIS A 459 8.99 -20.85 0.94
C HIS A 459 7.99 -21.76 0.20
N LEU A 460 6.80 -21.22 -0.09
CA LEU A 460 5.65 -21.97 -0.57
C LEU A 460 5.85 -22.62 -1.95
N ASP A 461 6.59 -21.95 -2.82
CA ASP A 461 7.04 -22.42 -4.14
C ASP A 461 7.90 -23.68 -4.04
N ILE A 462 8.84 -23.68 -3.09
CA ILE A 462 9.73 -24.80 -2.82
C ILE A 462 8.96 -25.98 -2.21
N VAL A 463 8.10 -25.72 -1.23
CA VAL A 463 7.30 -26.76 -0.58
C VAL A 463 6.44 -27.52 -1.60
N ASN A 464 5.79 -26.81 -2.52
CA ASN A 464 4.98 -27.45 -3.57
C ASN A 464 5.80 -28.36 -4.45
N TYR A 465 6.91 -27.84 -4.97
CA TYR A 465 7.78 -28.58 -5.87
C TYR A 465 8.32 -29.86 -5.22
N LEU A 466 8.64 -29.81 -3.92
CA LEU A 466 9.11 -30.97 -3.18
C LEU A 466 7.99 -32.00 -2.94
N VAL A 467 6.78 -31.55 -2.59
CA VAL A 467 5.60 -32.42 -2.42
C VAL A 467 5.24 -33.11 -3.73
N GLU A 468 5.24 -32.39 -4.86
CA GLU A 468 5.01 -32.96 -6.20
C GLU A 468 6.02 -34.06 -6.58
N ARG A 469 7.23 -34.04 -6.00
CA ARG A 469 8.29 -35.02 -6.25
C ARG A 469 8.42 -36.10 -5.18
N GLY A 470 7.45 -36.17 -4.26
CA GLY A 470 7.35 -37.25 -3.29
C GLY A 470 8.06 -36.99 -1.96
N LEU A 471 8.16 -35.74 -1.54
CA LEU A 471 8.50 -35.42 -0.15
C LEU A 471 7.30 -35.75 0.77
N TYR A 472 7.28 -36.96 1.31
CA TYR A 472 6.20 -37.48 2.15
C TYR A 472 6.61 -37.57 3.63
N PHE A 473 6.36 -36.52 4.43
CA PHE A 473 6.49 -36.64 5.90
C PHE A 473 5.27 -37.34 6.48
N ILE A 474 5.43 -38.51 7.08
CA ILE A 474 4.32 -39.18 7.80
C ILE A 474 3.89 -38.35 9.01
N GLU A 475 4.82 -37.74 9.74
CA GLU A 475 4.53 -37.00 10.98
C GLU A 475 3.92 -35.59 10.79
N ARG A 476 3.82 -35.06 9.56
CA ARG A 476 3.38 -33.68 9.30
C ARG A 476 2.39 -33.49 8.15
N LYS A 477 1.80 -34.56 7.63
CA LYS A 477 0.82 -34.47 6.52
C LYS A 477 -0.32 -33.50 6.82
N PHE A 478 -0.80 -33.49 8.07
CA PHE A 478 -1.87 -32.62 8.53
C PHE A 478 -1.54 -31.13 8.40
N PHE A 479 -0.31 -30.72 8.78
CA PHE A 479 0.11 -29.32 8.70
C PHE A 479 0.16 -28.82 7.26
N ILE A 480 0.67 -29.64 6.34
CA ILE A 480 0.77 -29.30 4.92
C ILE A 480 -0.64 -29.26 4.31
N LEU A 481 -1.51 -30.19 4.68
CA LEU A 481 -2.92 -30.20 4.27
C LEU A 481 -3.65 -28.93 4.69
N ARG A 482 -3.45 -28.48 5.93
CA ARG A 482 -4.02 -27.23 6.45
C ARG A 482 -3.57 -26.01 5.65
N VAL A 483 -2.27 -25.88 5.38
CA VAL A 483 -1.71 -24.77 4.57
C VAL A 483 -2.20 -24.83 3.12
N ALA A 484 -2.24 -26.01 2.51
CA ALA A 484 -2.73 -26.17 1.14
C ALA A 484 -4.21 -25.78 1.03
N SER A 485 -5.01 -26.10 2.06
CA SER A 485 -6.43 -25.77 2.15
C SER A 485 -6.66 -24.26 2.40
N GLU A 486 -5.84 -23.64 3.26
CA GLU A 486 -5.84 -22.19 3.52
C GLU A 486 -5.49 -21.37 2.27
N GLU A 487 -4.72 -21.91 1.33
CA GLU A 487 -4.33 -21.25 0.07
C GLU A 487 -5.18 -21.67 -1.14
N GLY A 488 -6.15 -22.58 -0.95
CA GLY A 488 -7.07 -23.00 -2.02
C GLY A 488 -6.44 -23.90 -3.09
N ARG A 489 -5.34 -24.60 -2.78
CA ARG A 489 -4.58 -25.40 -3.75
C ARG A 489 -5.12 -26.81 -3.84
N LEU A 490 -6.20 -26.96 -4.63
CA LEU A 490 -6.91 -28.21 -4.80
C LEU A 490 -5.99 -29.39 -5.19
N ASP A 491 -5.10 -29.22 -6.16
CA ASP A 491 -4.23 -30.32 -6.61
C ASP A 491 -3.30 -30.83 -5.50
N THR A 492 -2.78 -29.92 -4.67
CA THR A 492 -1.95 -30.28 -3.51
C THR A 492 -2.78 -30.96 -2.43
N VAL A 493 -4.01 -30.47 -2.16
CA VAL A 493 -4.92 -31.11 -1.21
C VAL A 493 -5.27 -32.53 -1.65
N LYS A 494 -5.61 -32.72 -2.93
CA LYS A 494 -5.89 -34.04 -3.53
C LYS A 494 -4.73 -35.00 -3.34
N LEU A 495 -3.54 -34.57 -3.78
CA LEU A 495 -2.32 -35.37 -3.67
C LEU A 495 -2.02 -35.77 -2.22
N LEU A 496 -2.21 -34.87 -1.26
CA LEU A 496 -1.96 -35.16 0.16
C LEU A 496 -2.94 -36.20 0.71
N VAL A 497 -4.24 -36.02 0.45
CA VAL A 497 -5.29 -36.93 0.92
C VAL A 497 -5.17 -38.32 0.27
N GLU A 498 -4.93 -38.39 -1.05
CA GLU A 498 -4.69 -39.65 -1.78
C GLU A 498 -3.47 -40.41 -1.24
N ASN A 499 -2.45 -39.68 -0.76
CA ASN A 499 -1.27 -40.26 -0.11
C ASN A 499 -1.46 -40.49 1.40
N GLY A 500 -2.70 -40.51 1.90
CA GLY A 500 -3.03 -40.83 3.29
C GLY A 500 -2.70 -39.73 4.29
N ALA A 501 -2.86 -38.46 3.92
CA ALA A 501 -2.96 -37.38 4.90
C ALA A 501 -4.26 -37.53 5.69
N ASP A 502 -4.15 -37.55 7.02
CA ASP A 502 -5.32 -37.56 7.89
C ASP A 502 -6.00 -36.18 7.87
N ILE A 503 -7.26 -36.16 7.44
CA ILE A 503 -8.11 -34.97 7.35
C ILE A 503 -8.47 -34.44 8.75
N HIS A 504 -8.45 -35.31 9.77
CA HIS A 504 -8.89 -35.02 11.14
C HIS A 504 -7.75 -34.67 12.10
N ALA A 505 -6.50 -34.76 11.67
CA ALA A 505 -5.33 -34.78 12.54
C ALA A 505 -5.06 -33.48 13.35
N ASP A 506 -5.70 -32.36 13.01
CA ASP A 506 -5.51 -31.08 13.72
C ASP A 506 -6.45 -30.85 14.91
N GLU A 507 -7.31 -31.82 15.24
CA GLU A 507 -8.51 -31.64 16.08
C GLU A 507 -9.46 -30.59 15.47
N ASN A 508 -10.73 -30.94 15.27
CA ASN A 508 -11.75 -30.07 14.67
C ASN A 508 -11.55 -29.69 13.18
N ASP A 509 -10.97 -30.58 12.37
CA ASP A 509 -10.97 -30.50 10.89
C ASP A 509 -10.57 -29.13 10.32
N GLN A 510 -9.47 -28.56 10.84
CA GLN A 510 -9.05 -27.20 10.48
C GLN A 510 -8.75 -26.97 9.00
N ALA A 511 -8.43 -28.03 8.25
CA ALA A 511 -8.32 -27.93 6.79
C ALA A 511 -9.64 -27.47 6.16
N LEU A 512 -10.77 -28.05 6.58
CA LEU A 512 -12.12 -27.69 6.13
C LEU A 512 -12.47 -26.26 6.57
N VAL A 513 -12.20 -25.92 7.83
CA VAL A 513 -12.49 -24.58 8.39
C VAL A 513 -11.73 -23.49 7.63
N LEU A 514 -10.43 -23.67 7.36
CA LEU A 514 -9.63 -22.67 6.64
C LEU A 514 -10.02 -22.53 5.17
N ALA A 515 -10.32 -23.65 4.49
CA ALA A 515 -10.85 -23.60 3.13
C ALA A 515 -12.20 -22.87 3.08
N SER A 516 -13.08 -23.13 4.06
CA SER A 516 -14.40 -22.51 4.17
C SER A 516 -14.31 -21.02 4.48
N ARG A 517 -13.42 -20.64 5.41
CA ARG A 517 -13.11 -19.26 5.79
C ARG A 517 -12.64 -18.40 4.61
N ASN A 518 -11.88 -18.99 3.68
CA ASN A 518 -11.32 -18.28 2.52
C ASN A 518 -12.15 -18.48 1.23
N GLY A 519 -13.25 -19.23 1.29
CA GLY A 519 -14.20 -19.36 0.19
C GLY A 519 -13.79 -20.33 -0.91
N TYR A 520 -12.88 -21.27 -0.65
CA TYR A 520 -12.39 -22.22 -1.64
C TYR A 520 -13.33 -23.42 -1.79
N LEU A 521 -14.47 -23.20 -2.46
CA LEU A 521 -15.54 -24.20 -2.63
C LEU A 521 -15.04 -25.57 -3.10
N GLU A 522 -14.17 -25.62 -4.11
CA GLU A 522 -13.72 -26.92 -4.67
C GLU A 522 -12.83 -27.70 -3.69
N VAL A 523 -12.08 -26.99 -2.82
CA VAL A 523 -11.34 -27.63 -1.73
C VAL A 523 -12.29 -28.12 -0.65
N VAL A 524 -13.29 -27.30 -0.27
CA VAL A 524 -14.33 -27.66 0.70
C VAL A 524 -15.06 -28.93 0.25
N LYS A 525 -15.53 -28.98 -1.00
CA LYS A 525 -16.19 -30.15 -1.59
C LYS A 525 -15.32 -31.39 -1.46
N TYR A 526 -14.08 -31.30 -1.92
CA TYR A 526 -13.17 -32.44 -1.88
C TYR A 526 -12.91 -32.94 -0.46
N LEU A 527 -12.72 -32.04 0.51
CA LEU A 527 -12.50 -32.42 1.91
C LEU A 527 -13.73 -33.10 2.52
N VAL A 528 -14.93 -32.57 2.29
CA VAL A 528 -16.20 -33.16 2.77
C VAL A 528 -16.46 -34.51 2.11
N GLU A 529 -16.25 -34.64 0.79
CA GLU A 529 -16.37 -35.91 0.06
C GLU A 529 -15.38 -36.99 0.56
N ASN A 530 -14.24 -36.58 1.11
CA ASN A 530 -13.25 -37.49 1.70
C ASN A 530 -13.41 -37.65 3.22
N GLY A 531 -14.54 -37.22 3.79
CA GLY A 531 -14.93 -37.55 5.16
C GLY A 531 -14.67 -36.46 6.19
N ALA A 532 -14.31 -35.23 5.81
CA ALA A 532 -14.22 -34.12 6.76
C ALA A 532 -15.55 -33.92 7.52
N ASN A 533 -15.47 -33.80 8.84
CA ASN A 533 -16.58 -33.59 9.74
C ASN A 533 -17.07 -32.13 9.66
N VAL A 534 -18.22 -31.93 9.02
CA VAL A 534 -18.89 -30.62 8.92
C VAL A 534 -19.28 -30.02 10.29
N HIS A 535 -19.48 -30.87 11.31
CA HIS A 535 -19.89 -30.48 12.66
C HIS A 535 -18.72 -30.20 13.61
N ALA A 536 -17.49 -30.20 13.11
CA ALA A 536 -16.31 -29.92 13.91
C ALA A 536 -16.39 -28.53 14.60
N ASP A 537 -16.11 -28.49 15.91
CA ASP A 537 -16.11 -27.26 16.73
C ASP A 537 -17.40 -26.44 16.62
N ASN A 538 -18.56 -27.11 16.75
CA ASN A 538 -19.89 -26.50 16.57
C ASN A 538 -19.99 -25.81 15.21
N ASP A 539 -19.82 -26.60 14.15
CA ASP A 539 -20.00 -26.20 12.75
C ASP A 539 -19.18 -24.94 12.39
N ASN A 540 -17.95 -24.88 12.90
CA ASN A 540 -17.07 -23.72 12.74
C ASN A 540 -16.80 -23.40 11.26
N ALA A 541 -16.76 -24.41 10.39
CA ALA A 541 -16.65 -24.23 8.94
C ALA A 541 -17.79 -23.36 8.38
N LEU A 542 -19.04 -23.64 8.76
CA LEU A 542 -20.23 -22.87 8.37
C LEU A 542 -20.18 -21.46 8.95
N ARG A 543 -19.84 -21.34 10.24
CA ARG A 543 -19.72 -20.03 10.92
C ARG A 543 -18.68 -19.13 10.29
N GLN A 544 -17.49 -19.65 9.96
CA GLN A 544 -16.45 -18.88 9.26
C GLN A 544 -16.88 -18.53 7.83
N ALA A 545 -17.42 -19.47 7.06
CA ALA A 545 -17.89 -19.19 5.70
C ALA A 545 -18.96 -18.07 5.70
N SER A 546 -19.87 -18.10 6.67
CA SER A 546 -20.92 -17.09 6.85
C SER A 546 -20.35 -15.73 7.27
N ARG A 547 -19.35 -15.72 8.17
CA ARG A 547 -18.67 -14.50 8.63
C ARG A 547 -17.90 -13.78 7.53
N PHE A 548 -17.39 -14.49 6.54
CA PHE A 548 -16.66 -13.92 5.40
C PHE A 548 -17.50 -13.84 4.11
N GLY A 549 -18.78 -14.25 4.16
CA GLY A 549 -19.75 -14.02 3.09
C GLY A 549 -19.62 -14.98 1.91
N HIS A 550 -19.06 -16.17 2.12
CA HIS A 550 -18.84 -17.16 1.07
C HIS A 550 -20.10 -17.99 0.81
N PHE A 551 -21.07 -17.37 0.13
CA PHE A 551 -22.41 -17.95 -0.13
C PHE A 551 -22.40 -19.38 -0.66
N GLU A 552 -21.63 -19.67 -1.71
CA GLU A 552 -21.60 -21.02 -2.31
C GLU A 552 -21.05 -22.08 -1.34
N VAL A 553 -20.11 -21.69 -0.46
CA VAL A 553 -19.58 -22.57 0.58
C VAL A 553 -20.62 -22.79 1.67
N VAL A 554 -21.29 -21.73 2.13
CA VAL A 554 -22.38 -21.81 3.11
C VAL A 554 -23.47 -22.77 2.61
N LYS A 555 -23.93 -22.55 1.37
CA LYS A 555 -24.94 -23.39 0.74
C LYS A 555 -24.52 -24.86 0.73
N TYR A 556 -23.31 -25.15 0.24
CA TYR A 556 -22.79 -26.51 0.18
C TYR A 556 -22.68 -27.17 1.58
N LEU A 557 -22.20 -26.46 2.59
CA LEU A 557 -22.07 -26.99 3.95
C LEU A 557 -23.44 -27.32 4.56
N VAL A 558 -24.44 -26.45 4.39
CA VAL A 558 -25.82 -26.69 4.84
C VAL A 558 -26.46 -27.86 4.09
N GLU A 559 -26.26 -27.97 2.78
CA GLU A 559 -26.71 -29.12 1.98
C GLU A 559 -26.07 -30.45 2.43
N ASN A 560 -24.87 -30.40 3.04
CA ASN A 560 -24.18 -31.54 3.65
C ASN A 560 -24.44 -31.69 5.15
N GLY A 561 -25.49 -31.04 5.66
CA GLY A 561 -26.02 -31.27 7.00
C GLY A 561 -25.47 -30.38 8.10
N ALA A 562 -24.68 -29.33 7.80
CA ALA A 562 -24.20 -28.41 8.83
C ALA A 562 -25.36 -27.75 9.60
N ASP A 563 -25.23 -27.68 10.93
CA ASP A 563 -26.21 -27.08 11.83
C ASP A 563 -26.14 -25.55 11.76
N ILE A 564 -27.17 -24.95 11.18
CA ILE A 564 -27.30 -23.49 11.06
C ILE A 564 -27.45 -22.77 12.41
N HIS A 565 -27.86 -23.50 13.46
CA HIS A 565 -28.10 -22.97 14.80
C HIS A 565 -26.89 -23.10 15.73
N ALA A 566 -25.78 -23.63 15.23
CA ALA A 566 -24.58 -23.85 16.03
C ALA A 566 -24.03 -22.56 16.66
N ASP A 567 -23.63 -22.66 17.94
CA ASP A 567 -23.11 -21.57 18.78
C ASP A 567 -24.03 -20.34 18.84
N ASN A 568 -25.33 -20.58 19.07
CA ASN A 568 -26.38 -19.54 19.13
C ASN A 568 -26.48 -18.76 17.82
N ASP A 569 -26.74 -19.48 16.72
CA ASP A 569 -26.99 -18.90 15.39
C ASP A 569 -25.86 -18.00 14.87
N ASP A 570 -24.62 -18.33 15.23
CA ASP A 570 -23.44 -17.53 14.91
C ASP A 570 -23.27 -17.31 13.40
N ALA A 571 -23.68 -18.28 12.58
CA ALA A 571 -23.68 -18.17 11.12
C ALA A 571 -24.56 -16.99 10.64
N LEU A 572 -25.80 -16.92 11.12
CA LEU A 572 -26.74 -15.84 10.79
C LEU A 572 -26.29 -14.51 11.41
N ARG A 573 -25.83 -14.53 12.66
CA ARG A 573 -25.37 -13.33 13.38
C ARG A 573 -24.15 -12.72 12.69
N TYR A 574 -23.11 -13.50 12.39
CA TYR A 574 -21.91 -12.99 11.72
C TYR A 574 -22.20 -12.48 10.32
N SER A 575 -23.00 -13.20 9.52
CA SER A 575 -23.37 -12.74 8.17
C SER A 575 -24.18 -11.43 8.24
N SER A 576 -25.06 -11.29 9.23
CA SER A 576 -25.84 -10.05 9.47
C SER A 576 -24.95 -8.89 9.91
N GLN A 577 -24.03 -9.12 10.85
CA GLN A 577 -23.07 -8.10 11.32
C GLN A 577 -22.13 -7.63 10.21
N ARG A 578 -21.83 -8.48 9.23
CA ARG A 578 -20.90 -8.19 8.13
C ARG A 578 -21.61 -7.74 6.84
N GLY A 579 -22.94 -7.76 6.83
CA GLY A 579 -23.73 -7.27 5.71
C GLY A 579 -23.81 -8.23 4.52
N HIS A 580 -23.62 -9.53 4.75
CA HIS A 580 -23.64 -10.55 3.71
C HIS A 580 -25.06 -10.98 3.38
N LEU A 581 -25.81 -10.10 2.69
CA LEU A 581 -27.25 -10.26 2.43
C LEU A 581 -27.63 -11.62 1.83
N GLU A 582 -26.90 -12.12 0.83
CA GLU A 582 -27.25 -13.40 0.19
C GLU A 582 -27.09 -14.60 1.14
N VAL A 583 -26.11 -14.55 2.05
CA VAL A 583 -25.96 -15.55 3.11
C VAL A 583 -27.11 -15.44 4.12
N VAL A 584 -27.46 -14.21 4.53
CA VAL A 584 -28.58 -13.96 5.43
C VAL A 584 -29.88 -14.49 4.84
N LYS A 585 -30.17 -14.20 3.56
CA LYS A 585 -31.37 -14.70 2.87
C LYS A 585 -31.52 -16.21 2.99
N TYR A 586 -30.45 -16.93 2.66
CA TYR A 586 -30.44 -18.38 2.68
C TYR A 586 -30.56 -18.99 4.07
N LEU A 587 -29.92 -18.38 5.08
CA LEU A 587 -30.01 -18.88 6.47
C LEU A 587 -31.39 -18.57 7.09
N VAL A 588 -31.98 -17.40 6.80
CA VAL A 588 -33.29 -16.97 7.32
C VAL A 588 -34.45 -17.80 6.76
N GLU A 589 -34.33 -18.35 5.55
CA GLU A 589 -35.32 -19.29 5.00
C GLU A 589 -35.56 -20.51 5.91
N ASN A 590 -34.67 -20.78 6.88
CA ASN A 590 -34.73 -21.95 7.76
C ASN A 590 -35.09 -21.63 9.24
N ASP A 591 -34.91 -20.40 9.73
CA ASP A 591 -35.52 -19.81 10.95
C ASP A 591 -35.09 -18.33 11.06
N ILE A 592 -36.00 -17.40 11.38
CA ILE A 592 -35.69 -15.96 11.51
C ILE A 592 -35.46 -15.50 12.96
N HIS A 593 -36.04 -16.20 13.94
CA HIS A 593 -36.08 -15.75 15.35
C HIS A 593 -34.94 -16.30 16.21
N ALA A 594 -33.95 -16.90 15.55
CA ALA A 594 -32.64 -17.23 16.07
C ALA A 594 -32.10 -16.20 17.10
N ASP A 595 -31.84 -16.65 18.33
CA ASP A 595 -31.26 -15.89 19.46
C ASP A 595 -31.95 -14.52 19.75
N ASP A 596 -33.30 -14.48 19.86
CA ASP A 596 -34.07 -13.26 20.15
C ASP A 596 -33.82 -12.11 19.14
N ASP A 597 -33.80 -12.44 17.85
CA ASP A 597 -33.55 -11.50 16.72
C ASP A 597 -32.21 -10.74 16.86
N TYR A 598 -31.18 -11.40 17.41
CA TYR A 598 -29.83 -10.80 17.54
C TYR A 598 -29.21 -10.39 16.20
N SER A 599 -29.61 -11.06 15.12
CA SER A 599 -29.25 -10.75 13.73
C SER A 599 -29.64 -9.30 13.36
N LEU A 600 -30.86 -8.88 13.70
CA LEU A 600 -31.37 -7.52 13.48
C LEU A 600 -30.55 -6.49 14.28
N LYS A 601 -30.21 -6.81 15.53
CA LYS A 601 -29.40 -5.94 16.40
C LYS A 601 -28.02 -5.70 15.80
N TRP A 602 -27.33 -6.76 15.37
CA TRP A 602 -25.98 -6.66 14.80
C TRP A 602 -25.96 -5.99 13.43
N ALA A 603 -26.96 -6.24 12.58
CA ALA A 603 -27.11 -5.52 11.31
C ALA A 603 -27.33 -4.01 11.54
N SER A 604 -28.15 -3.64 12.53
CA SER A 604 -28.39 -2.25 12.94
C SER A 604 -27.16 -1.58 13.54
N ILE A 605 -26.36 -2.28 14.36
CA ILE A 605 -25.07 -1.77 14.87
C ILE A 605 -24.11 -1.47 13.72
N SER A 606 -23.96 -2.41 12.79
CA SER A 606 -23.01 -2.30 11.67
C SER A 606 -23.47 -1.38 10.55
N GLY A 607 -24.73 -0.94 10.53
CA GLY A 607 -25.27 -0.04 9.50
C GLY A 607 -25.67 -0.74 8.20
N HIS A 608 -26.00 -2.04 8.23
CA HIS A 608 -26.35 -2.80 7.03
C HIS A 608 -27.84 -2.72 6.71
N PHE A 609 -28.26 -1.61 6.10
CA PHE A 609 -29.67 -1.30 5.81
C PHE A 609 -30.41 -2.41 5.04
N GLU A 610 -29.84 -2.95 3.96
CA GLU A 610 -30.52 -3.99 3.16
C GLU A 610 -30.73 -5.30 3.95
N VAL A 611 -29.83 -5.61 4.89
CA VAL A 611 -29.98 -6.77 5.79
C VAL A 611 -31.08 -6.50 6.81
N VAL A 612 -31.08 -5.32 7.45
CA VAL A 612 -32.14 -4.90 8.36
C VAL A 612 -33.51 -4.96 7.68
N LYS A 613 -33.59 -4.39 6.47
CA LYS A 613 -34.82 -4.40 5.68
C LYS A 613 -35.33 -5.82 5.45
N TYR A 614 -34.47 -6.69 4.95
CA TYR A 614 -34.81 -8.09 4.70
C TYR A 614 -35.25 -8.83 5.97
N LEU A 615 -34.53 -8.68 7.08
CA LEU A 615 -34.88 -9.33 8.35
C LEU A 615 -36.26 -8.89 8.85
N VAL A 616 -36.57 -7.60 8.80
CA VAL A 616 -37.89 -7.08 9.21
C VAL A 616 -38.99 -7.54 8.26
N GLU A 617 -38.76 -7.54 6.94
CA GLU A 617 -39.73 -8.02 5.94
C GLU A 617 -40.07 -9.50 6.11
N ASN A 618 -39.15 -10.31 6.66
CA ASN A 618 -39.35 -11.73 6.91
C ASN A 618 -39.79 -12.04 8.35
N GLY A 619 -40.08 -11.03 9.17
CA GLY A 619 -40.76 -11.19 10.45
C GLY A 619 -39.94 -10.95 11.72
N ALA A 620 -38.69 -10.50 11.64
CA ALA A 620 -37.91 -10.16 12.85
C ALA A 620 -38.61 -9.10 13.71
N ASP A 621 -38.65 -9.29 15.03
CA ASP A 621 -39.30 -8.35 15.95
C ASP A 621 -38.46 -7.08 16.14
N VAL A 622 -38.93 -6.00 15.50
CA VAL A 622 -38.35 -4.66 15.60
C VAL A 622 -38.25 -4.15 17.04
N ARG A 623 -39.14 -4.62 17.94
CA ARG A 623 -39.21 -4.21 19.35
C ARG A 623 -38.44 -5.13 20.30
N SER A 624 -37.78 -6.17 19.78
CA SER A 624 -36.98 -7.08 20.59
C SER A 624 -35.97 -6.35 21.48
N SER A 625 -35.86 -6.78 22.74
CA SER A 625 -34.94 -6.22 23.73
C SER A 625 -35.09 -4.71 23.97
N ASN A 626 -36.34 -4.23 24.06
CA ASN A 626 -36.69 -2.81 24.24
C ASN A 626 -36.15 -1.92 23.10
N ASP A 627 -36.45 -2.29 21.85
CA ASP A 627 -36.07 -1.53 20.65
C ASP A 627 -34.54 -1.31 20.52
N TYR A 628 -33.75 -2.31 20.96
CA TYR A 628 -32.29 -2.21 20.99
C TYR A 628 -31.68 -1.94 19.60
N ALA A 629 -32.31 -2.44 18.54
CA ALA A 629 -31.91 -2.18 17.16
C ALA A 629 -31.94 -0.68 16.83
N LEU A 630 -33.01 0.02 17.22
CA LEU A 630 -33.16 1.47 17.04
C LEU A 630 -32.18 2.25 17.93
N ALA A 631 -32.01 1.82 19.17
CA ALA A 631 -31.06 2.40 20.12
C ALA A 631 -29.61 2.33 19.60
N SER A 632 -29.22 1.18 19.05
CA SER A 632 -27.91 0.96 18.46
C SER A 632 -27.72 1.76 17.18
N ALA A 633 -28.69 1.74 16.26
CA ALA A 633 -28.62 2.53 15.03
C ALA A 633 -28.48 4.03 15.34
N SER A 634 -29.16 4.52 16.38
CA SER A 634 -29.03 5.89 16.87
C SER A 634 -27.65 6.21 17.44
N GLN A 635 -27.05 5.27 18.16
CA GLN A 635 -25.71 5.42 18.73
C GLN A 635 -24.63 5.57 17.66
N PHE A 636 -24.76 4.84 16.54
CA PHE A 636 -23.79 4.82 15.44
C PHE A 636 -24.16 5.74 14.26
N GLY A 637 -25.34 6.39 14.31
CA GLY A 637 -25.73 7.42 13.35
C GLY A 637 -26.39 6.92 12.07
N HIS A 638 -26.93 5.69 12.05
CA HIS A 638 -27.48 5.07 10.85
C HIS A 638 -28.93 5.51 10.58
N LEU A 639 -29.10 6.75 10.09
CA LEU A 639 -30.41 7.39 9.92
C LEU A 639 -31.40 6.58 9.08
N ASP A 640 -30.95 5.97 7.98
CA ASP A 640 -31.84 5.22 7.07
C ASP A 640 -32.44 3.98 7.76
N ILE A 641 -31.64 3.32 8.60
CA ILE A 641 -32.11 2.21 9.44
C ILE A 641 -33.12 2.70 10.47
N ILE A 642 -32.85 3.82 11.13
CA ILE A 642 -33.75 4.39 12.15
C ILE A 642 -35.11 4.72 11.53
N LYS A 643 -35.12 5.38 10.37
CA LYS A 643 -36.36 5.70 9.63
C LYS A 643 -37.18 4.44 9.37
N TYR A 644 -36.53 3.43 8.81
CA TYR A 644 -37.19 2.18 8.47
C TYR A 644 -37.70 1.40 9.69
N LEU A 645 -36.93 1.36 10.79
CA LEU A 645 -37.38 0.72 12.03
C LEU A 645 -38.59 1.46 12.63
N VAL A 646 -38.59 2.80 12.64
CA VAL A 646 -39.73 3.61 13.11
C VAL A 646 -40.96 3.41 12.24
N GLU A 647 -40.80 3.37 10.91
CA GLU A 647 -41.89 3.05 9.96
C GLU A 647 -42.50 1.66 10.21
N ASN A 648 -41.70 0.71 10.69
CA ASN A 648 -42.12 -0.65 11.06
C ASN A 648 -42.47 -0.80 12.55
N GLY A 649 -42.71 0.33 13.25
CA GLY A 649 -43.31 0.32 14.59
C GLY A 649 -42.33 0.38 15.76
N ALA A 650 -41.03 0.62 15.53
CA ALA A 650 -40.09 0.88 16.63
C ALA A 650 -40.51 2.11 17.45
N ASN A 651 -40.39 2.03 18.77
CA ASN A 651 -40.74 3.12 19.67
C ASN A 651 -39.50 3.95 20.03
N VAL A 652 -39.45 5.20 19.56
CA VAL A 652 -38.35 6.14 19.81
C VAL A 652 -38.14 6.52 21.29
N ARG A 653 -39.08 6.15 22.18
CA ARG A 653 -39.04 6.43 23.62
C ARG A 653 -38.52 5.25 24.46
N GLU A 654 -38.40 4.06 23.89
CA GLU A 654 -37.95 2.87 24.62
C GLU A 654 -36.46 2.92 24.96
N ALA A 655 -35.98 1.89 25.67
CA ALA A 655 -34.64 1.81 26.23
C ALA A 655 -34.28 3.03 27.10
N ASP A 656 -35.21 3.49 27.92
CA ASP A 656 -35.08 4.70 28.75
C ASP A 656 -34.62 5.95 27.98
N HIS A 657 -35.14 6.16 26.76
CA HIS A 657 -34.79 7.28 25.88
C HIS A 657 -33.31 7.30 25.44
N PHE A 658 -32.62 6.17 25.55
CA PHE A 658 -31.24 6.01 25.10
C PHE A 658 -30.98 6.41 23.64
N PRO A 659 -31.90 6.23 22.66
CA PRO A 659 -31.66 6.63 21.27
C PRO A 659 -31.31 8.12 21.11
N LEU A 660 -32.08 9.02 21.73
CA LEU A 660 -31.86 10.47 21.62
C LEU A 660 -30.57 10.88 22.34
N VAL A 661 -30.34 10.34 23.54
CA VAL A 661 -29.14 10.62 24.34
C VAL A 661 -27.86 10.13 23.66
N SER A 662 -27.88 8.92 23.08
CA SER A 662 -26.71 8.33 22.41
C SER A 662 -26.38 9.05 21.11
N ALA A 663 -27.38 9.40 20.29
CA ALA A 663 -27.20 10.22 19.09
C ALA A 663 -26.64 11.62 19.45
N SER A 664 -27.15 12.21 20.53
CA SER A 664 -26.70 13.51 21.04
C SER A 664 -25.28 13.47 21.58
N SER A 665 -24.87 12.38 22.24
CA SER A 665 -23.52 12.17 22.75
C SER A 665 -22.49 11.95 21.64
N ASN A 666 -22.86 11.25 20.57
CA ASN A 666 -21.97 10.88 19.47
C ASN A 666 -21.94 11.90 18.32
N GLY A 667 -22.82 12.91 18.33
CA GLY A 667 -22.77 14.01 17.37
C GLY A 667 -23.60 13.78 16.10
N HIS A 668 -24.59 12.90 16.13
CA HIS A 668 -25.43 12.57 14.98
C HIS A 668 -26.63 13.52 14.85
N LEU A 669 -26.39 14.74 14.35
CA LEU A 669 -27.42 15.81 14.26
C LEU A 669 -28.67 15.39 13.48
N ASP A 670 -28.51 14.74 12.32
CA ASP A 670 -29.66 14.36 11.49
C ASP A 670 -30.53 13.28 12.16
N VAL A 671 -29.90 12.40 12.94
CA VAL A 671 -30.61 11.43 13.80
C VAL A 671 -31.36 12.15 14.92
N VAL A 672 -30.71 13.10 15.61
CA VAL A 672 -31.36 13.89 16.68
C VAL A 672 -32.59 14.61 16.14
N LYS A 673 -32.48 15.29 15.00
CA LYS A 673 -33.62 15.97 14.36
C LYS A 673 -34.76 14.99 14.08
N TYR A 674 -34.45 13.87 13.44
CA TYR A 674 -35.46 12.87 13.09
C TYR A 674 -36.15 12.27 14.33
N LEU A 675 -35.39 11.92 15.38
CA LEU A 675 -35.95 11.37 16.61
C LEU A 675 -36.87 12.39 17.31
N VAL A 676 -36.47 13.66 17.37
CA VAL A 676 -37.29 14.75 17.95
C VAL A 676 -38.56 14.96 17.12
N GLU A 677 -38.46 15.03 15.79
CA GLU A 677 -39.61 15.14 14.89
C GLU A 677 -40.62 13.98 15.05
N ASN A 678 -40.13 12.79 15.41
CA ASN A 678 -40.94 11.59 15.64
C ASN A 678 -41.32 11.39 17.12
N GLY A 679 -41.21 12.43 17.95
CA GLY A 679 -41.79 12.45 19.29
C GLY A 679 -40.92 11.85 20.40
N ALA A 680 -39.61 11.75 20.20
CA ALA A 680 -38.67 11.48 21.30
C ALA A 680 -38.83 12.54 22.40
N ASP A 681 -38.78 12.12 23.66
CA ASP A 681 -38.91 13.01 24.81
C ASP A 681 -37.57 13.73 25.07
N ILE A 682 -37.53 15.03 24.76
CA ILE A 682 -36.35 15.89 24.98
C ILE A 682 -36.05 16.03 26.49
N HIS A 683 -37.08 15.99 27.33
CA HIS A 683 -36.96 16.19 28.79
C HIS A 683 -36.63 14.92 29.55
N ALA A 684 -36.50 13.80 28.84
CA ALA A 684 -36.12 12.52 29.39
C ALA A 684 -34.86 12.63 30.26
N LYS A 685 -34.94 12.04 31.46
CA LYS A 685 -33.86 12.06 32.47
C LYS A 685 -33.30 13.45 32.73
N ASN A 686 -34.19 14.46 32.80
CA ASN A 686 -33.83 15.85 33.09
C ASN A 686 -32.93 16.45 31.98
N ASP A 687 -33.42 16.36 30.74
CA ASP A 687 -32.77 16.88 29.53
C ASP A 687 -31.34 16.33 29.31
N ASP A 688 -31.14 15.04 29.59
CA ASP A 688 -29.82 14.38 29.50
C ASP A 688 -29.23 14.44 28.08
N ALA A 689 -30.08 14.51 27.05
CA ALA A 689 -29.65 14.73 25.66
C ALA A 689 -28.89 16.06 25.49
N LEU A 690 -29.40 17.15 26.08
CA LEU A 690 -28.76 18.47 26.05
C LEU A 690 -27.46 18.46 26.86
N ILE A 691 -27.48 17.86 28.05
CA ILE A 691 -26.31 17.73 28.92
C ILE A 691 -25.21 16.93 28.23
N SER A 692 -25.57 15.84 27.57
CA SER A 692 -24.65 14.96 26.84
C SER A 692 -24.06 15.63 25.60
N ALA A 693 -24.88 16.25 24.75
CA ALA A 693 -24.39 17.03 23.60
C ALA A 693 -23.41 18.13 24.06
N THR A 694 -23.72 18.80 25.17
CA THR A 694 -22.87 19.81 25.77
C THR A 694 -21.54 19.25 26.28
N ARG A 695 -21.58 18.10 26.97
CA ARG A 695 -20.40 17.43 27.52
C ARG A 695 -19.41 17.04 26.42
N TYR A 696 -19.92 16.52 25.30
CA TYR A 696 -19.10 16.07 24.17
C TYR A 696 -18.78 17.17 23.15
N GLY A 697 -19.49 18.30 23.20
CA GLY A 697 -19.12 19.52 22.46
C GLY A 697 -19.85 19.72 21.13
N HIS A 698 -21.03 19.12 20.97
CA HIS A 698 -21.79 19.13 19.71
C HIS A 698 -22.72 20.35 19.64
N ILE A 699 -22.18 21.51 19.28
CA ILE A 699 -22.90 22.80 19.29
C ILE A 699 -24.18 22.81 18.44
N GLU A 700 -24.17 22.21 17.24
CA GLU A 700 -25.35 22.22 16.37
C GLU A 700 -26.48 21.34 16.94
N ILE A 701 -26.14 20.30 17.71
CA ILE A 701 -27.13 19.51 18.45
C ILE A 701 -27.66 20.29 19.65
N VAL A 702 -26.80 21.00 20.38
CA VAL A 702 -27.23 21.89 21.48
C VAL A 702 -28.22 22.92 20.97
N LYS A 703 -27.92 23.62 19.86
CA LYS A 703 -28.86 24.58 19.24
C LYS A 703 -30.17 23.91 18.85
N CYS A 704 -30.10 22.76 18.17
CA CYS A 704 -31.28 22.01 17.75
C CYS A 704 -32.17 21.62 18.95
N LEU A 705 -31.60 21.11 20.04
CA LEU A 705 -32.35 20.72 21.23
C LEU A 705 -32.98 21.94 21.92
N VAL A 706 -32.23 23.04 22.06
CA VAL A 706 -32.73 24.30 22.65
C VAL A 706 -33.85 24.91 21.81
N GLU A 707 -33.71 24.93 20.48
CA GLU A 707 -34.75 25.38 19.54
C GLU A 707 -36.02 24.55 19.63
N ASN A 708 -35.90 23.26 19.97
CA ASN A 708 -37.03 22.35 20.19
C ASN A 708 -37.50 22.31 21.66
N GLY A 709 -37.06 23.25 22.49
CA GLY A 709 -37.61 23.47 23.83
C GLY A 709 -36.87 22.77 24.97
N ALA A 710 -35.65 22.26 24.77
CA ALA A 710 -34.85 21.70 25.86
C ALA A 710 -34.66 22.72 27.01
N ASN A 711 -34.83 22.27 28.24
CA ASN A 711 -34.70 23.07 29.44
C ASN A 711 -33.23 23.34 29.77
N VAL A 712 -32.74 24.54 29.45
CA VAL A 712 -31.37 24.97 29.76
C VAL A 712 -31.06 24.99 31.27
N HIS A 713 -32.08 25.05 32.12
CA HIS A 713 -31.96 25.05 33.59
C HIS A 713 -31.97 23.65 34.21
N ALA A 714 -32.05 22.59 33.40
CA ALA A 714 -32.05 21.21 33.89
C ALA A 714 -30.86 20.93 34.80
N ASP A 715 -31.15 20.28 35.94
CA ASP A 715 -30.19 19.94 37.00
C ASP A 715 -29.36 21.14 37.51
N ASN A 716 -30.02 22.28 37.76
CA ASN A 716 -29.41 23.56 38.15
C ASN A 716 -28.41 24.08 37.08
N ASP A 717 -28.83 24.09 35.82
CA ASP A 717 -28.02 24.55 34.67
C ASP A 717 -26.76 23.68 34.43
N GLU A 718 -26.88 22.37 34.63
CA GLU A 718 -25.77 21.43 34.48
C GLU A 718 -25.12 21.49 33.09
N ALA A 719 -25.89 21.77 32.05
CA ALA A 719 -25.36 22.00 30.70
C ALA A 719 -24.32 23.14 30.70
N LEU A 720 -24.65 24.32 31.26
CA LEU A 720 -23.74 25.46 31.32
C LEU A 720 -22.50 25.14 32.16
N ARG A 721 -22.71 24.47 33.29
CA ARG A 721 -21.60 24.06 34.16
C ARG A 721 -20.67 23.09 33.42
N GLN A 722 -21.20 22.06 32.74
CA GLN A 722 -20.40 21.11 31.95
C GLN A 722 -19.67 21.79 30.79
N ALA A 723 -20.33 22.70 30.07
CA ALA A 723 -19.71 23.48 28.99
C ALA A 723 -18.50 24.25 29.52
N SER A 724 -18.66 24.91 30.67
CA SER A 724 -17.60 25.67 31.35
C SER A 724 -16.46 24.78 31.82
N ARG A 725 -16.77 23.62 32.41
CA ARG A 725 -15.80 22.62 32.88
C ARG A 725 -14.98 22.02 31.74
N ARG A 726 -15.61 21.75 30.59
CA ARG A 726 -14.99 21.12 29.42
C ARG A 726 -14.33 22.13 28.49
N GLY A 727 -14.59 23.42 28.64
CA GLY A 727 -13.98 24.47 27.82
C GLY A 727 -14.71 24.69 26.49
N ARG A 728 -16.03 24.48 26.44
CA ARG A 728 -16.85 24.59 25.21
C ARG A 728 -17.38 26.02 25.05
N MET A 729 -16.54 26.95 24.60
CA MET A 729 -16.87 28.38 24.51
C MET A 729 -18.16 28.67 23.74
N GLU A 730 -18.32 28.13 22.54
CA GLU A 730 -19.50 28.41 21.71
C GLU A 730 -20.79 27.85 22.32
N ILE A 731 -20.71 26.73 23.03
CA ILE A 731 -21.86 26.19 23.79
C ILE A 731 -22.15 27.06 25.02
N VAL A 732 -21.14 27.56 25.72
CA VAL A 732 -21.35 28.52 26.82
C VAL A 732 -22.08 29.76 26.34
N LYS A 733 -21.66 30.35 25.21
CA LYS A 733 -22.35 31.51 24.62
C LYS A 733 -23.80 31.17 24.30
N CYS A 734 -24.03 30.09 23.57
CA CYS A 734 -25.37 29.64 23.17
C CYS A 734 -26.29 29.42 24.38
N LEU A 735 -25.82 28.75 25.44
CA LEU A 735 -26.61 28.52 26.65
C LEU A 735 -26.93 29.81 27.41
N VAL A 736 -25.95 30.73 27.55
CA VAL A 736 -26.18 32.04 28.20
C VAL A 736 -27.13 32.91 27.39
N GLU A 737 -27.00 32.93 26.06
CA GLU A 737 -27.93 33.63 25.15
C GLU A 737 -29.37 33.10 25.26
N ASN A 738 -29.52 31.81 25.58
CA ASN A 738 -30.82 31.18 25.82
C ASN A 738 -31.22 31.17 27.30
N GLY A 739 -30.58 31.98 28.14
CA GLY A 739 -31.05 32.29 29.50
C GLY A 739 -30.46 31.46 30.63
N ALA A 740 -29.45 30.61 30.40
CA ALA A 740 -28.84 29.79 31.46
C ALA A 740 -28.30 30.66 32.63
N ASP A 741 -28.57 30.24 33.87
CA ASP A 741 -28.16 30.93 35.09
C ASP A 741 -26.67 30.67 35.40
N ILE A 742 -25.86 31.71 35.20
CA ILE A 742 -24.42 31.70 35.48
C ILE A 742 -24.13 31.43 36.97
N HIS A 743 -25.06 31.76 37.86
CA HIS A 743 -24.89 31.69 39.31
C HIS A 743 -25.37 30.38 39.93
N ALA A 744 -25.94 29.47 39.14
CA ALA A 744 -26.43 28.19 39.60
C ALA A 744 -25.36 27.38 40.37
N GLU A 745 -25.82 26.59 41.35
CA GLU A 745 -24.99 25.72 42.19
C GLU A 745 -23.79 26.45 42.83
N ASN A 746 -24.03 27.64 43.41
CA ASN A 746 -22.99 28.50 44.00
C ASN A 746 -21.90 28.92 43.00
N ASN A 747 -22.28 29.47 41.86
CA ASN A 747 -21.37 29.94 40.81
C ASN A 747 -20.46 28.82 40.27
N GLN A 748 -20.95 27.59 40.19
CA GLN A 748 -20.10 26.44 39.87
C GLN A 748 -19.53 26.51 38.45
N ALA A 749 -20.26 27.08 37.49
CA ALA A 749 -19.75 27.33 36.13
C ALA A 749 -18.47 28.19 36.15
N LEU A 750 -18.48 29.32 36.87
CA LEU A 750 -17.31 30.19 37.07
C LEU A 750 -16.16 29.46 37.78
N ARG A 751 -16.47 28.73 38.87
CA ARG A 751 -15.48 27.98 39.64
C ARG A 751 -14.82 26.87 38.80
N TRP A 752 -15.58 26.17 37.95
CA TRP A 752 -15.05 25.16 37.06
C TRP A 752 -14.24 25.74 35.92
N ALA A 753 -14.68 26.86 35.31
CA ALA A 753 -13.88 27.57 34.31
C ALA A 753 -12.52 27.99 34.89
N PHE A 754 -12.50 28.54 36.11
CA PHE A 754 -11.26 28.86 36.82
C PHE A 754 -10.40 27.63 37.12
N LYS A 755 -10.96 26.62 37.80
CA LYS A 755 -10.25 25.38 38.20
C LYS A 755 -9.66 24.64 37.00
N LYS A 756 -10.31 24.70 35.83
CA LYS A 756 -9.88 24.06 34.58
C LYS A 756 -9.09 25.01 33.66
N LYS A 757 -8.71 26.20 34.16
CA LYS A 757 -7.90 27.22 33.46
C LYS A 757 -8.50 27.65 32.12
N LYS A 758 -9.83 27.71 32.02
CA LYS A 758 -10.58 28.19 30.85
C LYS A 758 -10.80 29.69 30.96
N LEU A 759 -9.72 30.46 30.83
CA LEU A 759 -9.70 31.90 31.09
C LEU A 759 -10.66 32.69 30.19
N ASP A 760 -10.79 32.30 28.93
CA ASP A 760 -11.71 32.99 28.00
C ASP A 760 -13.16 32.84 28.45
N ILE A 761 -13.56 31.63 28.86
CA ILE A 761 -14.90 31.35 29.37
C ILE A 761 -15.13 32.07 30.69
N LEU A 762 -14.14 32.04 31.59
CA LEU A 762 -14.21 32.76 32.85
C LEU A 762 -14.44 34.26 32.62
N ASN A 763 -13.66 34.87 31.72
CA ASN A 763 -13.79 36.29 31.39
C ASN A 763 -15.14 36.60 30.74
N PHE A 764 -15.61 35.73 29.83
CA PHE A 764 -16.93 35.88 29.20
C PHE A 764 -18.06 35.85 30.24
N LEU A 765 -18.09 34.82 31.10
CA LEU A 765 -19.12 34.68 32.14
C LEU A 765 -19.07 35.83 33.17
N LEU A 766 -17.88 36.29 33.55
CA LEU A 766 -17.70 37.45 34.42
C LEU A 766 -18.24 38.74 33.79
N LYS A 767 -18.02 38.92 32.49
CA LYS A 767 -18.56 40.07 31.75
C LYS A 767 -20.09 40.04 31.71
N GLN A 768 -20.67 38.89 31.34
CA GLN A 768 -22.14 38.73 31.32
C GLN A 768 -22.76 38.92 32.71
N SER A 769 -22.08 38.48 33.77
CA SER A 769 -22.51 38.71 35.16
C SER A 769 -22.44 40.19 35.59
N ALA A 770 -21.58 41.00 34.96
CA ALA A 770 -21.44 42.42 35.26
C ALA A 770 -22.51 43.27 34.57
N ASP A 771 -23.00 42.84 33.41
CA ASP A 771 -23.97 43.58 32.59
C ASP A 771 -25.43 43.47 33.10
N VAL A 772 -25.78 42.48 33.95
CA VAL A 772 -27.15 42.24 34.49
C VAL A 772 -27.39 42.89 35.88
N HIS A 773 -27.22 44.21 36.02
CA HIS A 773 -27.07 44.92 37.31
C HIS A 773 -28.13 44.75 38.44
N ASP A 774 -27.66 45.09 39.66
CA ASP A 774 -28.34 45.34 40.96
C ASP A 774 -28.64 44.19 41.95
N ASN A 775 -27.58 43.46 42.35
CA ASN A 775 -27.58 42.90 43.71
C ASN A 775 -26.19 43.04 44.37
N ILE A 776 -26.08 43.90 45.38
CA ILE A 776 -24.83 44.23 46.09
C ILE A 776 -24.18 42.96 46.70
N ASP A 777 -24.99 42.00 47.14
CA ASP A 777 -24.52 40.71 47.67
C ASP A 777 -23.81 39.85 46.60
N ARG A 778 -24.27 39.91 45.34
CA ARG A 778 -23.62 39.18 44.23
C ARG A 778 -22.28 39.82 43.85
N LYS A 779 -22.17 41.16 43.93
CA LYS A 779 -20.91 41.90 43.74
C LYS A 779 -19.87 41.56 44.81
N ILE A 780 -20.32 41.35 46.06
CA ILE A 780 -19.47 40.91 47.17
C ILE A 780 -19.03 39.46 46.97
N GLN A 781 -19.94 38.54 46.58
CA GLN A 781 -19.56 37.16 46.24
C GLN A 781 -18.58 37.07 45.05
N LEU A 782 -18.77 37.87 44.00
CA LEU A 782 -17.84 37.99 42.87
C LEU A 782 -16.47 38.52 43.29
N LYS A 783 -16.43 39.53 44.18
CA LYS A 783 -15.18 40.02 44.79
C LYS A 783 -14.52 38.96 45.65
N VAL A 784 -15.26 38.20 46.45
CA VAL A 784 -14.74 37.09 47.27
C VAL A 784 -14.21 35.96 46.40
N ILE A 785 -14.88 35.62 45.30
CA ILE A 785 -14.41 34.64 44.31
C ILE A 785 -13.14 35.17 43.61
N MET A 786 -13.09 36.44 43.21
CA MET A 786 -11.87 37.05 42.66
C MET A 786 -10.73 37.04 43.67
N ILE A 787 -10.97 37.31 44.95
CA ILE A 787 -9.97 37.25 46.03
C ILE A 787 -9.48 35.80 46.25
N GLN A 788 -10.38 34.81 46.26
CA GLN A 788 -10.03 33.39 46.38
C GLN A 788 -9.27 32.86 45.15
N ILE A 789 -9.58 33.40 43.97
CA ILE A 789 -8.86 33.14 42.71
C ILE A 789 -7.45 33.75 42.75
N GLN A 790 -7.32 34.99 43.24
CA GLN A 790 -6.05 35.68 43.41
C GLN A 790 -5.14 34.94 44.40
N SER A 791 -5.68 34.55 45.56
CA SER A 791 -4.92 33.82 46.59
C SER A 791 -4.45 32.45 46.11
N PHE A 792 -5.20 31.76 45.23
CA PHE A 792 -4.76 30.49 44.63
C PHE A 792 -3.67 30.65 43.56
N LYS A 793 -3.63 31.79 42.86
CA LYS A 793 -2.55 32.16 41.95
C LYS A 793 -1.25 32.34 42.72
N ASP A 794 -1.33 33.04 43.85
CA ASP A 794 -0.20 33.25 44.75
C ASP A 794 0.31 31.93 45.37
N VAL A 795 -0.60 31.00 45.73
CA VAL A 795 -0.22 29.66 46.25
C VAL A 795 0.36 28.75 45.16
N SER A 796 -0.16 28.78 43.92
CA SER A 796 0.40 28.03 42.79
C SER A 796 1.80 28.52 42.40
N ASP A 797 2.05 29.82 42.48
CA ASP A 797 3.35 30.40 42.22
C ASP A 797 4.32 30.20 43.40
N PHE A 798 3.81 30.04 44.62
CA PHE A 798 4.60 29.62 45.79
C PHE A 798 5.04 28.15 45.71
N VAL A 799 4.16 27.23 45.31
CA VAL A 799 4.46 25.78 45.17
C VAL A 799 5.36 25.46 43.97
N LYS A 800 5.43 26.33 42.96
CA LYS A 800 6.41 26.21 41.86
C LYS A 800 7.79 26.76 42.18
N ASN A 801 7.90 27.56 43.25
CA ASN A 801 9.13 28.22 43.69
C ASN A 801 9.66 27.63 45.02
N CYS A 802 9.10 26.52 45.49
CA CYS A 802 9.64 25.62 46.50
C CYS A 802 9.96 24.29 45.83
#